data_AF-A0A923K2H6-F1
#
_entry.id   AF-A0A923K2H6-F1
#
_cell.length_a   1.000
_cell.length_b   1.000
_cell.length_c   1.000
_cell.angle_alpha   90.00
_cell.angle_beta   90.00
_cell.angle_gamma   90.00
#
_symmetry.space_group_name_H-M   'P 1'
#
loop_
_entity.id
_entity.type
_entity.pdbx_description
1 polymer ?
#
loop_
_entity_poly.entity_id
_entity_poly.type
_entity_poly.pdbx_seq_one_letter_code
_entity_poly.pdbx_strand_id
1 'polypeptide(L)'
;MKRLRLMYARPEHPYYIMAPDYRETSSGIASLHYLCHLLNLNGREAYILGGKVVNPELKTPLLDDEASERHRLAGRVPIAVYPEVTVGNPFHCSVVARFLLNFEGFISGRGMEAAPSDLCFYSGKLIAQDHGRPEGDLLCLPTIDVDLFCAGEPVDRREGRYLYQNRHPLDAIDYSILPEDIRLLSMANALTLSELAQLLRRAEVMYTHEWSMTCVIAVLCGCPVIFIPGHGIDQAFLDASFVGSAGFAMLDREDALAHARGGLDGALQRYVERTAPFWTQLEVFIAKTQAAARREAVGDRLGGRGWLRQRYPRPRQMQVIDEHLARAAAVRFVVLVKDHGDDAALAVTLDSLARGLYREVRTCVLDREGSRAGSATAIDACLNGSSDEWFMLVDAGTEFTASGLLVTALELVRVSSDCLAVYADEALCQAQGVVETALRPDLNLDMLLAFPESLSRHWLYRCDAWRQLGGFSEAAGRALELDYQLRLISEHGLGCVGHVSEPLLIGNALLLQPCEDVCAVIEAHLQGRGYLGARALPLTTAPGRYRIEYAHQQSASVSIIIFLEGQLVNFQRCLEGLLAQTTHVGYEVLLVEPGSDDEVLLDWLAMVGQMGEGRFKVLRFEPGHARAAMCNAAAEQARGDYLLWLDADSVVLDDDWLPTLLNHAQRPEVGAVGCKLLSRDGAIHQAALVLGLGGGVGRAFEGRSVQDPGYMGRLGLEQDCSAVGGECLMVRRSLFVELGGFDTDPLYSRWAAVDLCLRLAQAGYLNVWTPHARVLLDAPPPAPASAEQEEALYARWLPQLAHDAAYNVNFSLSTGEEFAVQGYEMSWRPLQGVVPSVLAFVVDQEQAVPSRLLEPMESLREAGRLEGAVVAGTLSAVEIERFNPSSVVLQGALDEAGLLTLRRLRAFSQAFKVYDLDRYPQDLGGAQLLHAEDLERRIRPAVMQADRVLVATAAAAERLQGWHDDVQVLENVLPASWGRLQGGRRAGEKPRVGWLGCRDAHLLAEVVPVLAGEVDWVVLGDCPASLLPYLKEHHHAVDAQSLGANLAALDLDIALVPMAESEVNAFSGDVRVLQHAACGQSVICSRVAGFAGGDTLPLSRVSNQACDWIRAIRLHLEDRDASAALGSAQQAMVRSDWLLEGQRLEAWRRAVLAG
;
A
#
# COMPACT_ATOMS: atom_id res chain seq x y z
N MET A 1 -36.91 -19.10 -17.74
CA MET A 1 -36.32 -17.74 -17.71
C MET A 1 -35.13 -17.57 -16.76
N LYS A 2 -35.18 -17.95 -15.47
CA LYS A 2 -34.01 -17.84 -14.54
C LYS A 2 -32.71 -18.52 -15.03
N ARG A 3 -32.79 -19.75 -15.57
CA ARG A 3 -31.62 -20.45 -16.16
C ARG A 3 -31.08 -19.86 -17.47
N LEU A 4 -31.92 -19.18 -18.26
CA LEU A 4 -31.51 -18.48 -19.49
C LEU A 4 -30.80 -17.15 -19.20
N ARG A 5 -31.08 -16.51 -18.05
CA ARG A 5 -30.35 -15.32 -17.60
C ARG A 5 -28.91 -15.62 -17.18
N LEU A 6 -28.61 -16.84 -16.71
CA LEU A 6 -27.26 -17.27 -16.34
C LEU A 6 -26.30 -17.35 -17.56
N MET A 7 -26.81 -17.64 -18.76
CA MET A 7 -25.99 -17.65 -19.99
C MET A 7 -25.44 -16.27 -20.38
N TYR A 8 -26.10 -15.19 -19.92
CA TYR A 8 -25.72 -13.80 -20.22
C TYR A 8 -25.36 -13.00 -18.96
N ALA A 9 -25.32 -13.67 -17.80
CA ALA A 9 -24.95 -13.03 -16.55
C ALA A 9 -23.45 -12.75 -16.59
N ARG A 10 -23.06 -11.52 -16.23
CA ARG A 10 -21.64 -11.21 -16.04
C ARG A 10 -21.10 -12.12 -14.94
N PRO A 11 -19.89 -12.68 -15.12
CA PRO A 11 -19.24 -13.45 -14.07
C PRO A 11 -19.16 -12.65 -12.77
N GLU A 12 -19.48 -13.29 -11.66
CA GLU A 12 -19.44 -12.69 -10.33
C GLU A 12 -18.02 -12.73 -9.73
N HIS A 13 -17.87 -12.13 -8.54
CA HIS A 13 -16.60 -12.06 -7.82
C HIS A 13 -16.20 -13.44 -7.27
N PRO A 14 -14.92 -13.86 -7.35
CA PRO A 14 -14.49 -15.18 -6.93
C PRO A 14 -14.39 -15.30 -5.40
N TYR A 15 -14.51 -16.51 -4.86
CA TYR A 15 -14.29 -16.82 -3.44
C TYR A 15 -12.94 -17.54 -3.26
N TYR A 16 -12.12 -17.06 -2.34
CA TYR A 16 -10.87 -17.69 -1.91
C TYR A 16 -11.05 -18.19 -0.48
N ILE A 17 -11.11 -19.51 -0.30
CA ILE A 17 -11.46 -20.14 0.97
C ILE A 17 -10.21 -20.71 1.62
N MET A 18 -9.82 -20.17 2.77
CA MET A 18 -8.72 -20.72 3.57
C MET A 18 -9.16 -22.04 4.20
N ALA A 19 -8.55 -23.14 3.78
CA ALA A 19 -8.79 -24.47 4.34
C ALA A 19 -7.52 -25.33 4.30
N PRO A 20 -7.23 -26.11 5.37
CA PRO A 20 -6.21 -27.16 5.32
C PRO A 20 -6.54 -28.28 4.32
N ASP A 21 -5.58 -29.21 4.15
CA ASP A 21 -5.78 -30.47 3.42
C ASP A 21 -7.07 -31.16 3.83
N TYR A 22 -7.84 -31.61 2.82
CA TYR A 22 -9.10 -32.30 3.04
C TYR A 22 -8.90 -33.52 3.95
N ARG A 23 -9.67 -33.54 5.05
CA ARG A 23 -9.75 -34.67 5.97
C ARG A 23 -11.21 -34.92 6.30
N GLU A 24 -11.70 -36.07 5.85
CA GLU A 24 -13.09 -36.50 6.06
C GLU A 24 -13.45 -36.64 7.55
N THR A 25 -12.45 -36.89 8.40
CA THR A 25 -12.59 -37.01 9.86
C THR A 25 -12.69 -35.66 10.60
N SER A 26 -12.50 -34.53 9.93
CA SER A 26 -12.58 -33.19 10.51
C SER A 26 -13.78 -32.41 9.97
N SER A 27 -14.78 -32.21 10.83
CA SER A 27 -16.02 -31.49 10.46
C SER A 27 -15.77 -30.05 10.00
N GLY A 28 -14.82 -29.35 10.62
CA GLY A 28 -14.46 -27.98 10.24
C GLY A 28 -13.80 -27.91 8.87
N ILE A 29 -12.80 -28.77 8.62
CA ILE A 29 -12.12 -28.86 7.32
C ILE A 29 -13.13 -29.28 6.24
N ALA A 30 -13.92 -30.33 6.49
CA ALA A 30 -14.95 -30.77 5.57
C ALA A 30 -15.92 -29.63 5.24
N SER A 31 -16.39 -28.86 6.23
CA SER A 31 -17.32 -27.74 6.01
C SER A 31 -16.78 -26.67 5.04
N LEU A 32 -15.49 -26.35 5.11
CA LEU A 32 -14.86 -25.38 4.20
C LEU A 32 -14.80 -25.90 2.76
N HIS A 33 -14.42 -27.17 2.59
CA HIS A 33 -14.38 -27.83 1.29
C HIS A 33 -15.79 -28.03 0.70
N TYR A 34 -16.78 -28.41 1.52
CA TYR A 34 -18.18 -28.49 1.10
C TYR A 34 -18.76 -27.12 0.72
N LEU A 35 -18.40 -26.04 1.44
CA LEU A 35 -18.81 -24.69 1.06
C LEU A 35 -18.25 -24.32 -0.32
N CYS A 36 -16.96 -24.57 -0.56
CA CYS A 36 -16.34 -24.39 -1.87
C CYS A 36 -17.07 -25.18 -2.97
N HIS A 37 -17.36 -26.46 -2.71
CA HIS A 37 -18.10 -27.32 -3.62
C HIS A 37 -19.49 -26.76 -3.96
N LEU A 38 -20.25 -26.33 -2.95
CA LEU A 38 -21.62 -25.83 -3.10
C LEU A 38 -21.66 -24.48 -3.83
N LEU A 39 -20.68 -23.60 -3.60
CA LEU A 39 -20.53 -22.35 -4.34
C LEU A 39 -20.26 -22.63 -5.83
N ASN A 40 -19.36 -23.56 -6.14
CA ASN A 40 -19.08 -23.98 -7.52
C ASN A 40 -20.28 -24.65 -8.19
N LEU A 41 -21.06 -25.48 -7.45
CA LEU A 41 -22.32 -26.04 -7.98
C LEU A 41 -23.40 -24.99 -8.23
N ASN A 42 -23.41 -23.90 -7.46
CA ASN A 42 -24.28 -22.75 -7.68
C ASN A 42 -23.80 -21.80 -8.78
N GLY A 43 -22.75 -22.16 -9.52
CA GLY A 43 -22.23 -21.38 -10.65
C GLY A 43 -21.40 -20.16 -10.22
N ARG A 44 -20.85 -20.17 -9.00
CA ARG A 44 -19.82 -19.22 -8.55
C ARG A 44 -18.43 -19.79 -8.83
N GLU A 45 -17.42 -18.94 -8.88
CA GLU A 45 -16.02 -19.37 -8.91
C GLU A 45 -15.50 -19.38 -7.46
N ALA A 46 -15.17 -20.55 -6.93
CA ALA A 46 -14.66 -20.71 -5.57
C ALA A 46 -13.46 -21.67 -5.54
N TYR A 47 -12.45 -21.31 -4.75
CA TYR A 47 -11.16 -22.00 -4.71
C TYR A 47 -10.70 -22.23 -3.27
N ILE A 48 -9.96 -23.31 -3.05
CA ILE A 48 -9.30 -23.62 -1.78
C ILE A 48 -7.88 -23.05 -1.77
N LEU A 49 -7.49 -22.46 -0.64
CA LEU A 49 -6.15 -21.98 -0.34
C LEU A 49 -5.70 -22.51 1.04
N GLY A 50 -4.41 -22.84 1.19
CA GLY A 50 -3.82 -23.31 2.46
C GLY A 50 -3.63 -24.82 2.58
N GLY A 51 -4.24 -25.62 1.71
CA GLY A 51 -4.04 -27.07 1.58
C GLY A 51 -3.78 -27.49 0.12
N LYS A 52 -3.13 -28.64 -0.08
CA LYS A 52 -2.82 -29.25 -1.39
C LYS A 52 -3.68 -30.49 -1.70
N VAL A 53 -4.30 -31.09 -0.68
CA VAL A 53 -5.14 -32.28 -0.84
C VAL A 53 -6.62 -31.88 -0.83
N VAL A 54 -7.36 -32.30 -1.85
CA VAL A 54 -8.80 -32.08 -2.01
C VAL A 54 -9.52 -33.42 -2.22
N ASN A 55 -10.81 -33.47 -1.91
CA ASN A 55 -11.62 -34.65 -2.22
C ASN A 55 -11.90 -34.70 -3.74
N PRO A 56 -11.50 -35.77 -4.47
CA PRO A 56 -11.70 -35.87 -5.92
C PRO A 56 -13.17 -35.93 -6.34
N GLU A 57 -14.08 -36.25 -5.43
CA GLU A 57 -15.53 -36.27 -5.68
C GLU A 57 -16.18 -34.87 -5.51
N LEU A 58 -15.48 -33.92 -4.89
CA LEU A 58 -15.94 -32.56 -4.69
C LEU A 58 -15.37 -31.60 -5.74
N LYS A 59 -16.16 -30.60 -6.12
CA LYS A 59 -15.73 -29.47 -6.96
C LYS A 59 -14.98 -28.42 -6.14
N THR A 60 -13.78 -28.76 -5.69
CA THR A 60 -12.95 -27.93 -4.81
C THR A 60 -11.59 -27.69 -5.46
N PRO A 61 -11.53 -26.86 -6.52
CA PRO A 61 -10.25 -26.55 -7.17
C PRO A 61 -9.34 -25.79 -6.21
N LEU A 62 -8.04 -26.03 -6.30
CA LEU A 62 -7.03 -25.19 -5.67
C LEU A 62 -6.90 -23.89 -6.47
N LEU A 63 -6.66 -22.76 -5.79
CA LEU A 63 -6.30 -21.53 -6.50
C LEU A 63 -4.87 -21.64 -7.02
N ASP A 64 -4.66 -21.33 -8.30
CA ASP A 64 -3.35 -21.17 -8.92
C ASP A 64 -3.10 -19.71 -9.32
N ASP A 65 -1.84 -19.41 -9.64
CA ASP A 65 -1.42 -18.05 -10.02
C ASP A 65 -2.14 -17.57 -11.28
N GLU A 66 -2.41 -18.47 -12.23
CA GLU A 66 -3.12 -18.15 -13.48
C GLU A 66 -4.57 -17.70 -13.21
N ALA A 67 -5.30 -18.41 -12.35
CA ALA A 67 -6.66 -18.03 -11.98
C ALA A 67 -6.67 -16.70 -11.20
N SER A 68 -5.73 -16.52 -10.28
CA SER A 68 -5.59 -15.27 -9.52
C SER A 68 -5.33 -14.07 -10.43
N GLU A 69 -4.38 -14.22 -11.35
CA GLU A 69 -4.00 -13.20 -12.33
C GLU A 69 -5.14 -12.87 -13.28
N ARG A 70 -5.88 -13.89 -13.74
CA ARG A 70 -7.08 -13.71 -14.56
C ARG A 70 -8.18 -12.92 -13.83
N HIS A 71 -8.37 -13.14 -12.52
CA HIS A 71 -9.34 -12.36 -11.75
C HIS A 71 -8.90 -10.90 -11.60
N ARG A 72 -7.60 -10.67 -11.37
CA ARG A 72 -6.99 -9.34 -11.29
C ARG A 72 -7.16 -8.56 -12.60
N LEU A 73 -6.77 -9.15 -13.73
CA LEU A 73 -6.91 -8.55 -15.07
C LEU A 73 -8.38 -8.26 -15.44
N ALA A 74 -9.31 -9.05 -14.91
CA ALA A 74 -10.75 -8.85 -15.11
C ALA A 74 -11.37 -7.84 -14.12
N GLY A 75 -10.58 -7.22 -13.24
CA GLY A 75 -11.05 -6.27 -12.22
C GLY A 75 -12.05 -6.89 -11.24
N ARG A 76 -11.94 -8.20 -10.96
CA ARG A 76 -12.83 -8.90 -10.04
C ARG A 76 -12.20 -8.96 -8.65
N VAL A 77 -12.84 -8.29 -7.70
CA VAL A 77 -12.45 -8.34 -6.29
C VAL A 77 -12.70 -9.73 -5.69
N PRO A 78 -11.68 -10.45 -5.20
CA PRO A 78 -11.89 -11.73 -4.53
C PRO A 78 -12.49 -11.57 -3.12
N ILE A 79 -13.33 -12.51 -2.73
CA ILE A 79 -13.93 -12.63 -1.39
C ILE A 79 -13.15 -13.69 -0.62
N ALA A 80 -12.38 -13.27 0.37
CA ALA A 80 -11.71 -14.21 1.26
C ALA A 80 -12.70 -14.80 2.27
N VAL A 81 -12.67 -16.12 2.46
CA VAL A 81 -13.44 -16.83 3.48
C VAL A 81 -12.46 -17.45 4.47
N TYR A 82 -12.54 -17.03 5.74
CA TYR A 82 -11.64 -17.48 6.79
C TYR A 82 -12.41 -18.19 7.91
N PRO A 83 -11.94 -19.35 8.38
CA PRO A 83 -12.42 -19.95 9.62
C PRO A 83 -11.93 -19.17 10.85
N GLU A 84 -12.50 -19.46 12.02
CA GLU A 84 -12.20 -18.78 13.28
C GLU A 84 -10.79 -18.97 13.83
N VAL A 85 -10.02 -19.88 13.24
CA VAL A 85 -8.62 -20.13 13.59
C VAL A 85 -7.64 -19.22 12.84
N THR A 86 -8.12 -18.49 11.83
CA THR A 86 -7.29 -17.61 11.01
C THR A 86 -7.25 -16.21 11.58
N VAL A 87 -6.05 -15.75 11.95
CA VAL A 87 -5.79 -14.41 12.49
C VAL A 87 -5.64 -13.40 11.36
N GLY A 88 -6.28 -12.23 11.47
CA GLY A 88 -6.13 -11.13 10.54
C GLY A 88 -6.61 -11.46 9.12
N ASN A 89 -6.09 -10.77 8.11
CA ASN A 89 -6.46 -10.93 6.69
C ASN A 89 -5.24 -11.38 5.87
N PRO A 90 -4.82 -12.66 5.96
CA PRO A 90 -3.57 -13.14 5.34
C PRO A 90 -3.55 -13.03 3.81
N PHE A 91 -4.72 -13.03 3.14
CA PHE A 91 -4.79 -12.88 1.67
C PHE A 91 -4.90 -11.42 1.23
N HIS A 92 -4.85 -10.45 2.15
CA HIS A 92 -4.97 -9.02 1.87
C HIS A 92 -6.18 -8.67 0.97
N CYS A 93 -7.25 -9.46 1.05
CA CYS A 93 -8.43 -9.28 0.21
C CYS A 93 -9.31 -8.13 0.73
N SER A 94 -9.86 -7.32 -0.17
CA SER A 94 -10.72 -6.18 0.17
C SER A 94 -12.07 -6.57 0.79
N VAL A 95 -12.49 -7.83 0.62
CA VAL A 95 -13.72 -8.38 1.22
C VAL A 95 -13.38 -9.66 1.96
N VAL A 96 -13.74 -9.69 3.24
CA VAL A 96 -13.52 -10.83 4.13
C VAL A 96 -14.85 -11.31 4.71
N ALA A 97 -15.07 -12.62 4.63
CA ALA A 97 -16.15 -13.33 5.29
C ALA A 97 -15.56 -14.29 6.34
N ARG A 98 -15.83 -14.05 7.62
CA ARG A 98 -15.50 -14.96 8.72
C ARG A 98 -16.57 -16.03 8.81
N PHE A 99 -16.19 -17.29 8.63
CA PHE A 99 -17.08 -18.42 8.81
C PHE A 99 -16.73 -19.15 10.11
N LEU A 100 -17.44 -18.83 11.18
CA LEU A 100 -17.17 -19.36 12.51
C LEU A 100 -17.77 -20.76 12.63
N LEU A 101 -16.89 -21.75 12.59
CA LEU A 101 -17.20 -23.18 12.73
C LEU A 101 -17.17 -23.63 14.20
N ASN A 102 -16.57 -22.83 15.07
CA ASN A 102 -16.51 -23.04 16.52
C ASN A 102 -16.42 -21.70 17.27
N PHE A 103 -16.37 -21.75 18.60
CA PHE A 103 -16.10 -20.59 19.45
C PHE A 103 -14.72 -20.01 19.18
N GLU A 104 -14.62 -18.68 19.19
CA GLU A 104 -13.36 -17.97 18.95
C GLU A 104 -12.30 -18.36 19.98
N GLY A 105 -11.05 -18.56 19.53
CA GLY A 105 -9.94 -18.93 20.40
C GLY A 105 -10.01 -20.35 20.98
N PHE A 106 -11.06 -21.13 20.71
CA PHE A 106 -11.24 -22.47 21.28
C PHE A 106 -10.14 -23.45 20.87
N ILE A 107 -9.71 -23.40 19.60
CA ILE A 107 -8.69 -24.32 19.07
C ILE A 107 -7.28 -23.72 19.17
N SER A 108 -7.13 -22.43 18.86
CA SER A 108 -5.83 -21.77 18.70
C SER A 108 -5.36 -21.02 19.97
N GLY A 109 -6.25 -20.77 20.93
CA GLY A 109 -5.98 -19.91 22.09
C GLY A 109 -5.80 -18.43 21.74
N ARG A 110 -6.08 -18.02 20.50
CA ARG A 110 -5.94 -16.64 19.99
C ARG A 110 -7.24 -16.16 19.38
N GLY A 111 -7.52 -14.87 19.52
CA GLY A 111 -8.61 -14.22 18.80
C GLY A 111 -8.34 -14.17 17.29
N MET A 112 -9.40 -14.06 16.49
CA MET A 112 -9.35 -13.91 15.03
C MET A 112 -8.80 -12.55 14.59
N GLU A 113 -8.83 -11.55 15.47
CA GLU A 113 -8.52 -10.15 15.14
C GLU A 113 -9.31 -9.66 13.93
N ALA A 114 -10.61 -9.96 13.90
CA ALA A 114 -11.49 -9.59 12.80
C ALA A 114 -11.60 -8.06 12.68
N ALA A 115 -11.48 -7.53 11.46
CA ALA A 115 -11.65 -6.11 11.23
C ALA A 115 -13.14 -5.71 11.39
N PRO A 116 -13.46 -4.46 11.75
CA PRO A 116 -14.86 -4.00 11.84
C PRO A 116 -15.65 -4.17 10.54
N SER A 117 -14.97 -4.25 9.40
CA SER A 117 -15.55 -4.46 8.07
C SER A 117 -15.85 -5.93 7.73
N ASP A 118 -15.37 -6.90 8.52
CA ASP A 118 -15.50 -8.32 8.22
C ASP A 118 -16.95 -8.80 8.35
N LEU A 119 -17.43 -9.56 7.36
CA LEU A 119 -18.76 -10.16 7.38
C LEU A 119 -18.71 -11.47 8.19
N CYS A 120 -19.43 -11.56 9.30
CA CYS A 120 -19.41 -12.74 10.17
C CYS A 120 -20.60 -13.66 9.91
N PHE A 121 -20.32 -14.93 9.67
CA PHE A 121 -21.30 -16.00 9.46
C PHE A 121 -21.04 -17.14 10.46
N TYR A 122 -22.10 -17.70 11.03
CA TYR A 122 -22.00 -18.64 12.14
C TYR A 122 -22.59 -20.01 11.79
N SER A 123 -21.85 -21.08 12.09
CA SER A 123 -22.33 -22.46 11.90
C SER A 123 -23.45 -22.86 12.85
N GLY A 124 -23.69 -22.10 13.92
CA GLY A 124 -24.80 -22.32 14.86
C GLY A 124 -25.14 -21.10 15.72
N LYS A 125 -26.36 -21.08 16.28
CA LYS A 125 -26.89 -19.97 17.08
C LYS A 125 -26.09 -19.70 18.36
N LEU A 126 -25.59 -20.74 19.01
CA LEU A 126 -24.84 -20.61 20.26
C LEU A 126 -23.51 -19.87 20.04
N ILE A 127 -22.84 -20.12 18.92
CA ILE A 127 -21.60 -19.42 18.53
C ILE A 127 -21.90 -17.94 18.24
N ALA A 128 -23.01 -17.66 17.55
CA ALA A 128 -23.44 -16.29 17.27
C ALA A 128 -23.74 -15.50 18.58
N GLN A 129 -24.39 -16.14 19.55
CA GLN A 129 -24.69 -15.55 20.86
C GLN A 129 -23.44 -15.29 21.68
N ASP A 130 -22.52 -16.24 21.75
CA ASP A 130 -21.25 -16.11 22.47
C ASP A 130 -20.39 -14.97 21.90
N HIS A 131 -20.42 -14.80 20.58
CA HIS A 131 -19.79 -13.68 19.87
C HIS A 131 -20.60 -12.36 19.96
N GLY A 132 -21.60 -12.26 20.85
CA GLY A 132 -22.37 -11.04 21.10
C GLY A 132 -23.37 -10.65 20.01
N ARG A 133 -23.71 -11.56 19.08
CA ARG A 133 -24.64 -11.31 17.96
C ARG A 133 -25.74 -12.37 17.89
N PRO A 134 -26.75 -12.32 18.78
CA PRO A 134 -27.83 -13.33 18.84
C PRO A 134 -28.67 -13.44 17.56
N GLU A 135 -28.73 -12.37 16.74
CA GLU A 135 -29.35 -12.37 15.41
C GLU A 135 -28.32 -12.43 14.26
N GLY A 136 -27.11 -12.94 14.53
CA GLY A 136 -26.05 -13.08 13.55
C GLY A 136 -26.44 -13.96 12.35
N ASP A 137 -25.80 -13.71 11.21
CA ASP A 137 -26.07 -14.44 9.97
C ASP A 137 -25.64 -15.91 10.10
N LEU A 138 -26.61 -16.83 10.10
CA LEU A 138 -26.34 -18.26 10.19
C LEU A 138 -25.96 -18.84 8.83
N LEU A 139 -25.01 -19.78 8.81
CA LEU A 139 -24.64 -20.61 7.67
C LEU A 139 -24.42 -22.05 8.15
N CYS A 140 -25.52 -22.80 8.28
CA CYS A 140 -25.56 -24.14 8.86
C CYS A 140 -25.37 -25.22 7.77
N LEU A 141 -24.12 -25.57 7.46
CA LEU A 141 -23.82 -26.52 6.38
C LEU A 141 -24.21 -27.98 6.73
N PRO A 142 -25.01 -28.68 5.91
CA PRO A 142 -25.31 -30.10 6.12
C PRO A 142 -24.19 -30.98 5.58
N THR A 143 -23.22 -31.35 6.42
CA THR A 143 -22.04 -32.14 6.00
C THR A 143 -22.21 -33.66 6.18
N ILE A 144 -23.29 -34.13 6.80
CA ILE A 144 -23.54 -35.57 6.99
C ILE A 144 -24.21 -36.15 5.72
N ASP A 145 -23.60 -37.20 5.16
CA ASP A 145 -24.24 -38.07 4.17
C ASP A 145 -25.34 -38.91 4.85
N VAL A 146 -26.58 -38.47 4.69
CA VAL A 146 -27.75 -39.12 5.30
C VAL A 146 -28.10 -40.46 4.65
N ASP A 147 -27.68 -40.72 3.41
CA ASP A 147 -27.89 -42.01 2.77
C ASP A 147 -26.94 -43.05 3.37
N LEU A 148 -25.70 -42.65 3.65
CA LEU A 148 -24.72 -43.49 4.33
C LEU A 148 -25.03 -43.67 5.82
N PHE A 149 -25.48 -42.62 6.51
CA PHE A 149 -25.65 -42.61 7.97
C PHE A 149 -27.09 -42.69 8.46
N CYS A 150 -28.01 -43.25 7.67
CA CYS A 150 -29.36 -43.58 8.14
C CYS A 150 -29.43 -44.92 8.89
N ALA A 151 -30.51 -45.13 9.64
CA ALA A 151 -30.88 -46.42 10.19
C ALA A 151 -31.08 -47.43 9.05
N GLY A 152 -30.31 -48.53 9.06
CA GLY A 152 -30.44 -49.61 8.09
C GLY A 152 -31.67 -50.50 8.35
N GLU A 153 -31.69 -51.70 7.76
CA GLU A 153 -32.76 -52.68 8.05
C GLU A 153 -32.87 -52.98 9.55
N PRO A 154 -34.09 -53.20 10.08
CA PRO A 154 -34.30 -53.55 11.48
C PRO A 154 -33.47 -54.77 11.86
N VAL A 155 -32.62 -54.64 12.88
CA VAL A 155 -31.79 -55.74 13.40
C VAL A 155 -32.47 -56.33 14.64
N ASP A 156 -32.63 -57.66 14.69
CA ASP A 156 -33.31 -58.35 15.80
C ASP A 156 -32.71 -58.07 17.18
N ARG A 157 -31.39 -57.80 17.24
CA ARG A 157 -30.67 -57.41 18.46
C ARG A 157 -29.45 -56.55 18.12
N ARG A 158 -29.34 -55.37 18.76
CA ARG A 158 -28.13 -54.51 18.71
C ARG A 158 -27.13 -54.98 19.77
N GLU A 159 -25.85 -55.03 19.41
CA GLU A 159 -24.76 -55.54 20.26
C GLU A 159 -23.51 -54.63 20.17
N GLY A 160 -22.80 -54.49 21.29
CA GLY A 160 -21.57 -53.72 21.39
C GLY A 160 -21.77 -52.33 22.01
N ARG A 161 -21.00 -52.04 23.05
CA ARG A 161 -20.98 -50.77 23.79
C ARG A 161 -19.66 -50.09 23.51
N TYR A 162 -19.69 -48.85 23.05
CA TYR A 162 -18.50 -48.15 22.60
C TYR A 162 -18.22 -46.91 23.42
N LEU A 163 -16.95 -46.60 23.67
CA LEU A 163 -16.49 -45.32 24.18
C LEU A 163 -15.85 -44.56 23.01
N TYR A 164 -16.45 -43.45 22.60
CA TYR A 164 -15.87 -42.57 21.59
C TYR A 164 -14.79 -41.68 22.22
N GLN A 165 -13.61 -41.63 21.58
CA GLN A 165 -12.48 -40.85 22.06
C GLN A 165 -11.82 -40.08 20.90
N ASN A 166 -11.61 -38.77 21.09
CA ASN A 166 -10.93 -37.91 20.13
C ASN A 166 -9.92 -36.98 20.81
N ARG A 167 -10.38 -35.99 21.58
CA ARG A 167 -9.54 -34.95 22.20
C ARG A 167 -9.31 -35.22 23.69
N HIS A 168 -10.14 -36.03 24.33
CA HIS A 168 -10.05 -36.33 25.76
C HIS A 168 -9.00 -37.42 26.03
N PRO A 169 -8.06 -37.22 26.97
CA PRO A 169 -7.01 -38.20 27.28
C PRO A 169 -7.59 -39.51 27.83
N LEU A 170 -7.12 -40.66 27.33
CA LEU A 170 -7.61 -41.98 27.75
C LEU A 170 -7.29 -42.29 29.22
N ASP A 171 -6.17 -41.80 29.73
CA ASP A 171 -5.70 -41.96 31.11
C ASP A 171 -6.50 -41.13 32.13
N ALA A 172 -7.27 -40.13 31.66
CA ALA A 172 -8.13 -39.31 32.49
C ALA A 172 -9.55 -39.88 32.68
N ILE A 173 -9.89 -40.98 31.99
CA ILE A 173 -11.23 -41.57 32.00
C ILE A 173 -11.38 -42.51 33.19
N ASP A 174 -12.43 -42.29 34.00
CA ASP A 174 -12.86 -43.25 35.01
C ASP A 174 -13.65 -44.38 34.33
N TYR A 175 -13.01 -45.53 34.12
CA TYR A 175 -13.66 -46.68 33.50
C TYR A 175 -14.63 -47.41 34.47
N SER A 176 -14.60 -47.11 35.77
CA SER A 176 -15.46 -47.79 36.75
C SER A 176 -16.94 -47.41 36.64
N ILE A 177 -17.23 -46.27 36.02
CA ILE A 177 -18.59 -45.78 35.74
C ILE A 177 -19.14 -46.27 34.39
N LEU A 178 -18.37 -47.08 33.66
CA LEU A 178 -18.73 -47.60 32.34
C LEU A 178 -18.95 -49.13 32.39
N PRO A 179 -19.69 -49.70 31.42
CA PRO A 179 -19.88 -51.15 31.33
C PRO A 179 -18.55 -51.91 31.19
N GLU A 180 -18.42 -53.06 31.86
CA GLU A 180 -17.19 -53.88 31.85
C GLU A 180 -16.78 -54.37 30.44
N ASP A 181 -17.72 -54.45 29.51
CA ASP A 181 -17.52 -54.91 28.13
C ASP A 181 -17.32 -53.77 27.10
N ILE A 182 -17.02 -52.55 27.55
CA ILE A 182 -16.90 -51.38 26.68
C ILE A 182 -15.69 -51.47 25.73
N ARG A 183 -15.91 -51.09 24.47
CA ARG A 183 -14.90 -51.09 23.40
C ARG A 183 -14.53 -49.67 22.99
N LEU A 184 -13.27 -49.42 22.67
CA LEU A 184 -12.84 -48.09 22.27
C LEU A 184 -13.11 -47.82 20.78
N LEU A 185 -13.73 -46.68 20.49
CA LEU A 185 -13.86 -46.10 19.16
C LEU A 185 -13.02 -44.81 19.12
N SER A 186 -11.72 -44.96 18.84
CA SER A 186 -10.76 -43.85 18.86
C SER A 186 -10.52 -43.25 17.48
N MET A 187 -10.46 -41.92 17.40
CA MET A 187 -10.07 -41.21 16.19
C MET A 187 -8.60 -41.40 15.80
N ALA A 188 -7.73 -41.86 16.72
CA ALA A 188 -6.35 -42.23 16.40
C ALA A 188 -6.28 -43.44 15.46
N ASN A 189 -7.30 -44.32 15.49
CA ASN A 189 -7.49 -45.45 14.59
C ASN A 189 -8.86 -45.32 13.90
N ALA A 190 -9.09 -44.19 13.22
CA ALA A 190 -10.38 -43.87 12.64
C ALA A 190 -10.81 -44.92 11.59
N LEU A 191 -12.06 -45.40 11.73
CA LEU A 191 -12.73 -46.21 10.72
C LEU A 191 -13.06 -45.38 9.49
N THR A 192 -13.17 -46.03 8.32
CA THR A 192 -13.78 -45.38 7.15
C THR A 192 -15.24 -45.03 7.46
N LEU A 193 -15.83 -44.04 6.77
CA LEU A 193 -17.22 -43.65 7.02
C LEU A 193 -18.21 -44.82 6.86
N SER A 194 -17.96 -45.72 5.89
CA SER A 194 -18.79 -46.91 5.67
C SER A 194 -18.68 -47.93 6.81
N GLU A 195 -17.46 -48.20 7.29
CA GLU A 195 -17.24 -49.08 8.44
C GLU A 195 -17.84 -48.49 9.73
N LEU A 196 -17.69 -47.17 9.92
CA LEU A 196 -18.28 -46.45 11.03
C LEU A 196 -19.81 -46.53 11.00
N ALA A 197 -20.44 -46.32 9.83
CA ALA A 197 -21.88 -46.45 9.66
C ALA A 197 -22.37 -47.88 9.99
N GLN A 198 -21.67 -48.91 9.50
CA GLN A 198 -22.01 -50.30 9.79
C GLN A 198 -21.89 -50.65 11.26
N LEU A 199 -20.84 -50.16 11.93
CA LEU A 199 -20.63 -50.33 13.37
C LEU A 199 -21.77 -49.68 14.16
N LEU A 200 -22.07 -48.40 13.88
CA LEU A 200 -23.07 -47.63 14.61
C LEU A 200 -24.50 -48.17 14.39
N ARG A 201 -24.82 -48.70 13.21
CA ARG A 201 -26.11 -49.36 12.95
C ARG A 201 -26.34 -50.62 13.80
N ARG A 202 -25.27 -51.25 14.29
CA ARG A 202 -25.34 -52.47 15.12
C ARG A 202 -25.08 -52.21 16.60
N ALA A 203 -24.43 -51.10 16.93
CA ALA A 203 -24.07 -50.72 18.28
C ALA A 203 -25.30 -50.58 19.20
N GLU A 204 -25.15 -51.06 20.43
CA GLU A 204 -26.14 -50.96 21.49
C GLU A 204 -26.24 -49.53 22.05
N VAL A 205 -25.08 -48.89 22.24
CA VAL A 205 -24.90 -47.54 22.81
C VAL A 205 -23.46 -47.05 22.59
N MET A 206 -23.31 -45.73 22.46
CA MET A 206 -22.01 -45.04 22.44
C MET A 206 -21.90 -44.07 23.63
N TYR A 207 -20.83 -44.18 24.42
CA TYR A 207 -20.49 -43.27 25.52
C TYR A 207 -19.43 -42.26 25.04
N THR A 208 -19.44 -41.03 25.55
CA THR A 208 -18.46 -39.99 25.18
C THR A 208 -18.30 -38.93 26.27
N HIS A 209 -17.10 -38.36 26.42
CA HIS A 209 -16.85 -37.16 27.23
C HIS A 209 -16.96 -35.86 26.41
N GLU A 210 -17.15 -35.97 25.09
CA GLU A 210 -16.90 -34.87 24.16
C GLU A 210 -18.00 -34.74 23.12
N TRP A 211 -18.28 -33.50 22.74
CA TRP A 211 -19.16 -33.19 21.62
C TRP A 211 -18.41 -33.35 20.29
N SER A 212 -19.02 -34.07 19.35
CA SER A 212 -18.52 -34.27 17.99
C SER A 212 -19.68 -34.56 17.04
N MET A 213 -19.54 -34.24 15.76
CA MET A 213 -20.51 -34.63 14.73
C MET A 213 -20.70 -36.14 14.63
N THR A 214 -19.72 -36.93 15.07
CA THR A 214 -19.85 -38.39 15.22
C THR A 214 -20.99 -38.78 16.17
N CYS A 215 -21.32 -37.95 17.17
CA CYS A 215 -22.46 -38.17 18.06
C CYS A 215 -23.78 -38.09 17.29
N VAL A 216 -23.90 -37.13 16.39
CA VAL A 216 -25.08 -36.96 15.52
C VAL A 216 -25.20 -38.14 14.55
N ILE A 217 -24.08 -38.53 13.93
CA ILE A 217 -24.00 -39.70 13.04
C ILE A 217 -24.46 -40.98 13.75
N ALA A 218 -24.02 -41.21 14.99
CA ALA A 218 -24.43 -42.35 15.80
C ALA A 218 -25.96 -42.40 15.99
N VAL A 219 -26.56 -41.26 16.36
CA VAL A 219 -28.02 -41.13 16.51
C VAL A 219 -28.76 -41.40 15.20
N LEU A 220 -28.27 -40.89 14.07
CA LEU A 220 -28.87 -41.13 12.75
C LEU A 220 -28.82 -42.61 12.33
N CYS A 221 -27.78 -43.35 12.74
CA CYS A 221 -27.69 -44.80 12.58
C CYS A 221 -28.53 -45.61 13.61
N GLY A 222 -29.23 -44.92 14.50
CA GLY A 222 -30.04 -45.52 15.57
C GLY A 222 -29.23 -46.02 16.77
N CYS A 223 -27.99 -45.55 16.94
CA CYS A 223 -27.19 -45.78 18.14
C CYS A 223 -27.45 -44.65 19.16
N PRO A 224 -27.99 -44.95 20.35
CA PRO A 224 -28.15 -43.95 21.40
C PRO A 224 -26.79 -43.51 21.92
N VAL A 225 -26.66 -42.22 22.25
CA VAL A 225 -25.39 -41.65 22.73
C VAL A 225 -25.54 -41.13 24.16
N ILE A 226 -24.62 -41.53 25.04
CA ILE A 226 -24.59 -41.16 26.45
C ILE A 226 -23.33 -40.31 26.73
N PHE A 227 -23.53 -39.09 27.18
CA PHE A 227 -22.49 -38.17 27.60
C PHE A 227 -22.12 -38.40 29.06
N ILE A 228 -20.84 -38.52 29.32
CA ILE A 228 -20.29 -38.67 30.67
C ILE A 228 -20.09 -37.25 31.25
N PRO A 229 -20.68 -36.93 32.43
CA PRO A 229 -20.61 -35.59 33.02
C PRO A 229 -19.18 -35.05 33.15
N GLY A 230 -18.98 -33.79 32.75
CA GLY A 230 -17.69 -33.09 32.80
C GLY A 230 -17.44 -32.21 31.57
N HIS A 231 -16.37 -31.40 31.59
CA HIS A 231 -15.84 -30.68 30.42
C HIS A 231 -16.82 -29.75 29.67
N GLY A 232 -17.78 -29.13 30.37
CA GLY A 232 -18.65 -28.10 29.81
C GLY A 232 -19.82 -28.62 28.97
N ILE A 233 -20.10 -29.93 28.99
CA ILE A 233 -21.26 -30.54 28.34
C ILE A 233 -22.28 -30.89 29.41
N ASP A 234 -23.45 -30.24 29.35
CA ASP A 234 -24.61 -30.50 30.20
C ASP A 234 -25.88 -30.66 29.35
N GLN A 235 -27.01 -30.91 30.01
CA GLN A 235 -28.29 -31.07 29.31
C GLN A 235 -28.68 -29.80 28.52
N ALA A 236 -28.35 -28.61 29.03
CA ALA A 236 -28.65 -27.35 28.36
C ALA A 236 -27.82 -27.18 27.07
N PHE A 237 -26.55 -27.59 27.08
CA PHE A 237 -25.69 -27.65 25.90
C PHE A 237 -26.27 -28.59 24.83
N LEU A 238 -26.75 -29.77 25.23
CA LEU A 238 -27.37 -30.73 24.30
C LEU A 238 -28.67 -30.20 23.71
N ASP A 239 -29.51 -29.54 24.52
CA ASP A 239 -30.75 -28.90 24.07
C ASP A 239 -30.48 -27.76 23.07
N ALA A 240 -29.41 -26.98 23.32
CA ALA A 240 -28.95 -25.88 22.48
C ALA A 240 -28.08 -26.31 21.28
N SER A 241 -27.70 -27.59 21.21
CA SER A 241 -26.84 -28.12 20.15
C SER A 241 -27.49 -28.06 18.76
N PHE A 242 -26.66 -28.20 17.73
CA PHE A 242 -27.06 -28.14 16.32
C PHE A 242 -28.26 -29.05 15.99
N VAL A 243 -28.35 -30.22 16.62
CA VAL A 243 -29.43 -31.21 16.39
C VAL A 243 -30.43 -31.36 17.55
N GLY A 244 -30.21 -30.66 18.67
CA GLY A 244 -30.99 -30.81 19.90
C GLY A 244 -30.65 -32.09 20.67
N SER A 245 -31.36 -32.37 21.77
CA SER A 245 -31.03 -33.43 22.73
C SER A 245 -31.60 -34.82 22.44
N ALA A 246 -32.47 -34.97 21.44
CA ALA A 246 -33.16 -36.23 21.18
C ALA A 246 -32.24 -37.26 20.50
N GLY A 247 -32.06 -38.41 21.17
CA GLY A 247 -31.04 -39.41 20.86
C GLY A 247 -29.84 -39.38 21.83
N PHE A 248 -29.79 -38.34 22.68
CA PHE A 248 -28.72 -38.09 23.64
C PHE A 248 -29.18 -38.24 25.09
N ALA A 249 -28.23 -38.46 25.99
CA ALA A 249 -28.44 -38.59 27.42
C ALA A 249 -27.22 -38.17 28.20
N MET A 250 -27.39 -37.62 29.40
CA MET A 250 -26.31 -37.58 30.39
C MET A 250 -26.29 -38.89 31.21
N LEU A 251 -25.10 -39.38 31.56
CA LEU A 251 -24.88 -40.66 32.28
C LEU A 251 -25.41 -40.62 33.72
N ASP A 252 -25.43 -39.45 34.35
CA ASP A 252 -25.90 -39.23 35.73
C ASP A 252 -27.43 -39.35 35.90
N ARG A 253 -28.16 -39.55 34.80
CA ARG A 253 -29.59 -39.82 34.82
C ARG A 253 -29.90 -41.31 35.03
N GLU A 254 -30.85 -41.59 35.94
CA GLU A 254 -31.25 -42.96 36.33
C GLU A 254 -31.74 -43.85 35.16
N ASP A 255 -32.27 -43.27 34.08
CA ASP A 255 -32.78 -43.99 32.89
C ASP A 255 -32.08 -43.58 31.57
N ALA A 256 -30.84 -43.09 31.65
CA ALA A 256 -30.09 -42.49 30.54
C ALA A 256 -30.23 -43.20 29.19
N LEU A 257 -30.02 -44.52 29.16
CA LEU A 257 -30.09 -45.33 27.96
C LEU A 257 -31.51 -45.47 27.40
N ALA A 258 -32.51 -45.65 28.27
CA ALA A 258 -33.91 -45.78 27.85
C ALA A 258 -34.42 -44.47 27.23
N HIS A 259 -34.04 -43.34 27.83
CA HIS A 259 -34.39 -42.03 27.31
C HIS A 259 -33.69 -41.71 25.98
N ALA A 260 -32.38 -41.93 25.86
CA ALA A 260 -31.67 -41.73 24.59
C ALA A 260 -32.28 -42.58 23.48
N ARG A 261 -32.62 -43.85 23.77
CA ARG A 261 -33.29 -44.76 22.83
C ARG A 261 -34.68 -44.26 22.41
N GLY A 262 -35.49 -43.77 23.34
CA GLY A 262 -36.81 -43.20 23.05
C GLY A 262 -36.75 -41.96 22.15
N GLY A 263 -35.60 -41.29 22.10
CA GLY A 263 -35.34 -40.13 21.24
C GLY A 263 -34.71 -40.45 19.88
N LEU A 264 -34.56 -41.73 19.49
CA LEU A 264 -34.01 -42.10 18.17
C LEU A 264 -35.05 -41.99 17.04
N ASP A 265 -36.32 -42.23 17.35
CA ASP A 265 -37.39 -42.15 16.36
C ASP A 265 -37.51 -40.71 15.81
N GLY A 266 -37.57 -40.62 14.48
CA GLY A 266 -37.61 -39.33 13.77
C GLY A 266 -36.32 -38.52 13.80
N ALA A 267 -35.18 -39.08 14.22
CA ALA A 267 -33.89 -38.36 14.25
C ALA A 267 -33.47 -37.81 12.87
N LEU A 268 -33.63 -38.61 11.81
CA LEU A 268 -33.37 -38.18 10.44
C LEU A 268 -34.28 -37.03 10.01
N GLN A 269 -35.58 -37.14 10.30
CA GLN A 269 -36.55 -36.08 9.97
C GLN A 269 -36.17 -34.76 10.66
N ARG A 270 -35.83 -34.81 11.96
CA ARG A 270 -35.39 -33.62 12.72
C ARG A 270 -34.10 -33.01 12.18
N TYR A 271 -33.12 -33.83 11.79
CA TYR A 271 -31.89 -33.35 11.17
C TYR A 271 -32.20 -32.64 9.84
N VAL A 272 -33.04 -33.23 8.99
CA VAL A 272 -33.47 -32.63 7.71
C VAL A 272 -34.22 -31.31 7.94
N GLU A 273 -35.17 -31.26 8.87
CA GLU A 273 -35.92 -30.04 9.21
C GLU A 273 -35.00 -28.91 9.72
N ARG A 274 -34.01 -29.24 10.56
CA ARG A 274 -33.07 -28.25 11.12
C ARG A 274 -32.05 -27.74 10.11
N THR A 275 -31.73 -28.54 9.10
CA THR A 275 -30.79 -28.17 8.01
C THR A 275 -31.50 -27.59 6.79
N ALA A 276 -32.83 -27.72 6.68
CA ALA A 276 -33.61 -27.18 5.57
C ALA A 276 -33.39 -25.68 5.28
N PRO A 277 -33.22 -24.78 6.29
CA PRO A 277 -32.94 -23.37 6.05
C PRO A 277 -31.59 -23.07 5.38
N PHE A 278 -30.68 -24.05 5.30
CA PHE A 278 -29.33 -23.89 4.76
C PHE A 278 -29.32 -23.23 3.38
N TRP A 279 -30.21 -23.62 2.47
CA TRP A 279 -30.21 -23.07 1.12
C TRP A 279 -30.52 -21.56 1.11
N THR A 280 -31.47 -21.13 1.94
CA THR A 280 -31.77 -19.70 2.11
C THR A 280 -30.62 -18.97 2.79
N GLN A 281 -29.96 -19.60 3.77
CA GLN A 281 -28.76 -19.05 4.41
C GLN A 281 -27.59 -18.89 3.44
N LEU A 282 -27.37 -19.86 2.55
CA LEU A 282 -26.36 -19.79 1.49
C LEU A 282 -26.68 -18.67 0.49
N GLU A 283 -27.95 -18.47 0.14
CA GLU A 283 -28.36 -17.32 -0.69
C GLU A 283 -28.06 -15.98 0.00
N VAL A 284 -28.31 -15.86 1.31
CA VAL A 284 -27.96 -14.66 2.09
C VAL A 284 -26.46 -14.44 2.16
N PHE A 285 -25.68 -15.50 2.42
CA PHE A 285 -24.22 -15.48 2.39
C PHE A 285 -23.71 -14.95 1.05
N ILE A 286 -24.17 -15.54 -0.06
CA ILE A 286 -23.78 -15.12 -1.41
C ILE A 286 -24.20 -13.68 -1.67
N ALA A 287 -25.43 -13.29 -1.32
CA ALA A 287 -25.93 -11.94 -1.58
C ALA A 287 -25.12 -10.87 -0.84
N LYS A 288 -24.85 -11.06 0.47
CA LYS A 288 -24.11 -10.11 1.30
C LYS A 288 -22.65 -9.98 0.87
N THR A 289 -21.97 -11.10 0.67
CA THR A 289 -20.55 -11.12 0.27
C THR A 289 -20.35 -10.59 -1.14
N GLN A 290 -21.21 -10.95 -2.11
CA GLN A 290 -21.14 -10.39 -3.46
C GLN A 290 -21.55 -8.91 -3.51
N ALA A 291 -22.46 -8.44 -2.64
CA ALA A 291 -22.77 -7.02 -2.54
C ALA A 291 -21.59 -6.22 -1.98
N ALA A 292 -20.86 -6.76 -1.00
CA ALA A 292 -19.61 -6.19 -0.54
C ALA A 292 -18.57 -6.15 -1.68
N ALA A 293 -18.36 -7.27 -2.39
CA ALA A 293 -17.41 -7.33 -3.50
C ALA A 293 -17.78 -6.43 -4.68
N ARG A 294 -19.07 -6.22 -4.97
CA ARG A 294 -19.52 -5.24 -5.97
C ARG A 294 -19.28 -3.80 -5.52
N ARG A 295 -19.51 -3.47 -4.24
CA ARG A 295 -19.18 -2.14 -3.70
C ARG A 295 -17.68 -1.88 -3.81
N GLU A 296 -16.87 -2.89 -3.49
CA GLU A 296 -15.43 -2.80 -3.71
C GLU A 296 -15.09 -2.68 -5.18
N ALA A 297 -15.58 -3.55 -6.05
CA ALA A 297 -15.24 -3.51 -7.48
C ALA A 297 -15.69 -2.25 -8.20
N VAL A 298 -16.71 -1.56 -7.68
CA VAL A 298 -17.13 -0.24 -8.16
C VAL A 298 -16.20 0.85 -7.59
N GLY A 299 -15.81 0.77 -6.32
CA GLY A 299 -14.85 1.70 -5.69
C GLY A 299 -13.38 1.48 -6.09
N ASP A 300 -13.04 0.31 -6.63
CA ASP A 300 -11.70 -0.15 -6.95
C ASP A 300 -11.39 -0.06 -8.46
N ARG A 301 -12.38 0.28 -9.29
CA ARG A 301 -12.16 0.58 -10.72
C ARG A 301 -11.19 1.75 -10.95
N LEU A 302 -10.86 2.52 -9.91
CA LEU A 302 -9.87 3.60 -9.90
C LEU A 302 -9.01 3.63 -8.61
N GLY A 303 -9.01 2.56 -7.80
CA GLY A 303 -8.11 2.41 -6.63
C GLY A 303 -8.30 3.36 -5.43
N GLY A 304 -9.12 4.42 -5.53
CA GLY A 304 -9.23 5.47 -4.52
C GLY A 304 -9.61 4.96 -3.13
N ARG A 305 -10.67 4.15 -2.99
CA ARG A 305 -11.06 3.57 -1.69
C ARG A 305 -10.04 2.56 -1.16
N GLY A 306 -9.42 1.76 -2.03
CA GLY A 306 -8.38 0.81 -1.64
C GLY A 306 -7.16 1.52 -1.06
N TRP A 307 -6.72 2.59 -1.72
CA TRP A 307 -5.64 3.45 -1.26
C TRP A 307 -5.94 4.13 0.08
N LEU A 308 -7.16 4.68 0.26
CA LEU A 308 -7.59 5.29 1.52
C LEU A 308 -7.61 4.30 2.70
N ARG A 309 -7.93 3.02 2.46
CA ARG A 309 -7.95 1.99 3.53
C ARG A 309 -6.57 1.63 4.06
N GLN A 310 -5.53 1.84 3.27
CA GLN A 310 -4.15 1.59 3.69
C GLN A 310 -3.65 2.68 4.65
N ARG A 311 -4.36 3.81 4.75
CA ARG A 311 -4.04 4.94 5.64
C ARG A 311 -4.58 4.74 7.05
N TYR A 312 -4.20 3.63 7.69
CA TYR A 312 -4.61 3.30 9.06
C TYR A 312 -3.40 2.95 9.94
N PRO A 313 -3.21 3.59 11.12
CA PRO A 313 -2.00 3.35 11.90
C PRO A 313 -2.02 1.95 12.51
N ARG A 314 -0.85 1.29 12.58
CA ARG A 314 -0.70 0.02 13.29
C ARG A 314 -1.01 0.21 14.79
N PRO A 315 -1.40 -0.83 15.54
CA PRO A 315 -1.79 -0.70 16.95
C PRO A 315 -0.75 0.02 17.83
N ARG A 316 0.54 -0.27 17.63
CA ARG A 316 1.61 0.38 18.37
C ARG A 316 1.90 1.80 17.88
N GLN A 317 1.74 2.07 16.59
CA GLN A 317 1.81 3.44 16.06
C GLN A 317 0.71 4.30 16.66
N MET A 318 -0.52 3.78 16.77
CA MET A 318 -1.63 4.48 17.41
C MET A 318 -1.31 4.89 18.84
N GLN A 319 -0.72 3.99 19.64
CA GLN A 319 -0.30 4.31 21.01
C GLN A 319 0.73 5.44 21.05
N VAL A 320 1.70 5.46 20.13
CA VAL A 320 2.68 6.55 20.03
C VAL A 320 2.03 7.87 19.60
N ILE A 321 1.06 7.82 18.69
CA ILE A 321 0.27 8.99 18.26
C ILE A 321 -0.50 9.56 19.46
N ASP A 322 -1.22 8.73 20.21
CA ASP A 322 -1.98 9.15 21.38
C ASP A 322 -1.07 9.77 22.46
N GLU A 323 0.08 9.16 22.73
CA GLU A 323 1.09 9.71 23.66
C GLU A 323 1.64 11.06 23.19
N HIS A 324 1.85 11.24 21.88
CA HIS A 324 2.34 12.48 21.30
C HIS A 324 1.30 13.59 21.40
N LEU A 325 0.05 13.32 20.98
CA LEU A 325 -1.05 14.27 21.03
C LEU A 325 -1.41 14.66 22.46
N ALA A 326 -1.34 13.73 23.42
CA ALA A 326 -1.57 14.02 24.84
C ALA A 326 -0.53 14.94 25.48
N ARG A 327 0.70 15.03 24.92
CA ARG A 327 1.74 15.97 25.37
C ARG A 327 1.59 17.36 24.76
N ALA A 328 0.91 17.45 23.61
CA ALA A 328 0.61 18.72 22.94
C ALA A 328 -0.68 19.34 23.47
N ALA A 329 -0.93 20.62 23.15
CA ALA A 329 -2.25 21.19 23.36
C ALA A 329 -3.25 20.54 22.40
N ALA A 330 -4.32 19.96 22.93
CA ALA A 330 -5.31 19.23 22.13
C ALA A 330 -5.98 20.14 21.09
N VAL A 331 -5.88 19.75 19.82
CA VAL A 331 -6.58 20.43 18.72
C VAL A 331 -8.04 19.99 18.74
N ARG A 332 -8.98 20.92 18.93
CA ARG A 332 -10.41 20.61 18.96
C ARG A 332 -11.07 21.01 17.65
N PHE A 333 -11.84 20.08 17.07
CA PHE A 333 -12.57 20.30 15.84
C PHE A 333 -14.07 20.44 16.09
N VAL A 334 -14.71 21.35 15.35
CA VAL A 334 -16.15 21.53 15.28
C VAL A 334 -16.62 21.28 13.85
N VAL A 335 -17.34 20.18 13.63
CA VAL A 335 -17.89 19.84 12.31
C VAL A 335 -19.34 20.31 12.25
N LEU A 336 -19.60 21.30 11.40
CA LEU A 336 -20.92 21.84 11.14
C LEU A 336 -21.53 21.13 9.92
N VAL A 337 -22.54 20.30 10.14
CA VAL A 337 -23.19 19.50 9.09
C VAL A 337 -24.42 20.25 8.56
N LYS A 338 -24.38 20.65 7.30
CA LYS A 338 -25.53 21.20 6.55
C LYS A 338 -26.47 20.05 6.20
N ASP A 339 -27.57 19.93 6.92
CA ASP A 339 -28.61 18.94 6.63
C ASP A 339 -29.61 19.48 5.59
N HIS A 340 -29.75 18.75 4.49
CA HIS A 340 -30.69 19.06 3.40
C HIS A 340 -31.98 18.25 3.49
N GLY A 341 -32.23 17.58 4.62
CA GLY A 341 -33.42 16.78 4.89
C GLY A 341 -33.34 15.33 4.40
N ASP A 342 -32.12 14.81 4.23
CA ASP A 342 -31.83 13.43 3.88
C ASP A 342 -31.21 12.69 5.07
N ASP A 343 -32.07 11.98 5.82
CA ASP A 343 -31.68 11.28 7.04
C ASP A 343 -30.60 10.21 6.79
N ALA A 344 -30.58 9.61 5.58
CA ALA A 344 -29.58 8.60 5.23
C ALA A 344 -28.21 9.26 4.98
N ALA A 345 -28.19 10.38 4.26
CA ALA A 345 -26.98 11.16 4.03
C ALA A 345 -26.41 11.71 5.35
N LEU A 346 -27.29 12.21 6.24
CA LEU A 346 -26.89 12.67 7.56
C LEU A 346 -26.29 11.54 8.40
N ALA A 347 -26.92 10.36 8.41
CA ALA A 347 -26.41 9.18 9.12
C ALA A 347 -25.01 8.77 8.62
N VAL A 348 -24.76 8.78 7.31
CA VAL A 348 -23.43 8.50 6.74
C VAL A 348 -22.36 9.42 7.34
N THR A 349 -22.67 10.72 7.44
CA THR A 349 -21.73 11.71 7.97
C THR A 349 -21.46 11.47 9.45
N LEU A 350 -22.52 11.35 10.27
CA LEU A 350 -22.39 11.16 11.71
C LEU A 350 -21.73 9.82 12.08
N ASP A 351 -22.06 8.73 11.37
CA ASP A 351 -21.47 7.40 11.59
C ASP A 351 -19.98 7.36 11.21
N SER A 352 -19.57 8.11 10.19
CA SER A 352 -18.15 8.22 9.82
C SER A 352 -17.35 8.96 10.90
N LEU A 353 -17.88 10.06 11.43
CA LEU A 353 -17.27 10.83 12.52
C LEU A 353 -17.17 10.01 13.81
N ALA A 354 -18.21 9.26 14.17
CA ALA A 354 -18.21 8.41 15.36
C ALA A 354 -17.16 7.28 15.30
N ARG A 355 -16.88 6.75 14.10
CA ARG A 355 -15.88 5.71 13.83
C ARG A 355 -14.47 6.25 13.59
N GLY A 356 -14.31 7.56 13.48
CA GLY A 356 -13.01 8.21 13.30
C GLY A 356 -12.02 7.90 14.41
N LEU A 357 -10.72 7.95 14.08
CA LEU A 357 -9.64 7.65 15.02
C LEU A 357 -9.40 8.78 16.02
N TYR A 358 -9.67 10.03 15.63
CA TYR A 358 -9.50 11.19 16.49
C TYR A 358 -10.76 11.52 17.29
N ARG A 359 -10.62 11.79 18.59
CA ARG A 359 -11.76 11.89 19.53
C ARG A 359 -12.20 13.30 19.89
N GLU A 360 -11.35 14.31 19.72
CA GLU A 360 -11.65 15.70 20.09
C GLU A 360 -12.46 16.42 18.99
N VAL A 361 -13.64 15.87 18.68
CA VAL A 361 -14.54 16.35 17.63
C VAL A 361 -15.93 16.61 18.19
N ARG A 362 -16.40 17.85 18.06
CA ARG A 362 -17.79 18.26 18.34
C ARG A 362 -18.56 18.38 17.02
N THR A 363 -19.77 17.85 16.98
CA THR A 363 -20.65 17.95 15.80
C THR A 363 -21.83 18.88 16.09
N CYS A 364 -22.15 19.78 15.15
CA CYS A 364 -23.37 20.60 15.16
C CYS A 364 -24.13 20.35 13.86
N VAL A 365 -25.40 19.97 13.92
CA VAL A 365 -26.26 19.83 12.73
C VAL A 365 -27.04 21.13 12.54
N LEU A 366 -26.93 21.72 11.36
CA LEU A 366 -27.63 22.94 10.98
C LEU A 366 -29.02 22.55 10.43
N ASP A 367 -30.08 22.84 11.20
CA ASP A 367 -31.43 22.22 11.12
C ASP A 367 -32.33 22.65 9.93
N ARG A 368 -33.42 21.89 9.76
CA ARG A 368 -34.36 21.69 8.64
C ARG A 368 -35.55 22.67 8.58
N GLU A 369 -35.72 23.58 9.53
CA GLU A 369 -36.87 24.51 9.57
C GLU A 369 -36.64 25.79 8.72
N GLY A 370 -36.79 25.65 7.40
CA GLY A 370 -37.11 26.74 6.46
C GLY A 370 -35.92 27.58 5.95
N SER A 371 -35.57 27.41 4.67
CA SER A 371 -34.69 28.24 3.82
C SER A 371 -33.34 28.76 4.38
N ARG A 372 -32.91 28.36 5.58
CA ARG A 372 -31.77 28.91 6.33
C ARG A 372 -30.69 27.89 6.68
N ALA A 373 -30.78 26.66 6.16
CA ALA A 373 -29.73 25.64 6.33
C ALA A 373 -28.39 26.18 5.78
N GLY A 374 -27.38 26.31 6.64
CA GLY A 374 -26.08 26.87 6.28
C GLY A 374 -25.98 28.41 6.24
N SER A 375 -26.99 29.14 6.74
CA SER A 375 -26.91 30.61 6.88
C SER A 375 -25.80 31.03 7.86
N ALA A 376 -25.19 32.19 7.64
CA ALA A 376 -24.13 32.73 8.49
C ALA A 376 -24.61 32.86 9.95
N THR A 377 -25.85 33.30 10.14
CA THR A 377 -26.44 33.44 11.49
C THR A 377 -26.58 32.11 12.24
N ALA A 378 -26.87 31.00 11.55
CA ALA A 378 -26.95 29.67 12.15
C ALA A 378 -25.54 29.15 12.53
N ILE A 379 -24.55 29.42 11.69
CA ILE A 379 -23.13 29.10 11.93
C ILE A 379 -22.63 29.85 13.18
N ASP A 380 -22.87 31.16 13.25
CA ASP A 380 -22.53 32.00 14.40
C ASP A 380 -23.11 31.44 15.71
N ALA A 381 -24.36 30.98 15.67
CA ALA A 381 -25.04 30.41 16.83
C ALA A 381 -24.40 29.10 17.31
N CYS A 382 -24.06 28.17 16.40
CA CYS A 382 -23.36 26.92 16.74
C CYS A 382 -21.98 27.17 17.33
N LEU A 383 -21.27 28.20 16.84
CA LEU A 383 -19.90 28.48 17.25
C LEU A 383 -19.81 29.37 18.50
N ASN A 384 -20.92 29.83 19.07
CA ASN A 384 -20.90 30.73 20.23
C ASN A 384 -20.10 30.15 21.41
N GLY A 385 -19.15 30.92 21.96
CA GLY A 385 -18.26 30.49 23.05
C GLY A 385 -17.00 29.69 22.66
N SER A 386 -16.78 29.42 21.38
CA SER A 386 -15.66 28.59 20.89
C SER A 386 -14.46 29.47 20.49
N SER A 387 -13.48 29.76 21.36
CA SER A 387 -12.35 30.64 21.00
C SER A 387 -11.18 29.90 20.34
N ASP A 388 -10.73 28.80 20.93
CA ASP A 388 -9.49 28.10 20.54
C ASP A 388 -9.77 26.80 19.77
N GLU A 389 -10.86 26.76 19.00
CA GLU A 389 -11.29 25.59 18.24
C GLU A 389 -11.18 25.85 16.73
N TRP A 390 -11.00 24.77 15.97
CA TRP A 390 -11.07 24.78 14.51
C TRP A 390 -12.45 24.30 14.07
N PHE A 391 -13.06 24.94 13.08
CA PHE A 391 -14.36 24.50 12.58
C PHE A 391 -14.38 24.36 11.06
N MET A 392 -15.23 23.47 10.55
CA MET A 392 -15.47 23.29 9.12
C MET A 392 -16.94 23.11 8.81
N LEU A 393 -17.32 23.40 7.57
CA LEU A 393 -18.64 23.15 7.01
C LEU A 393 -18.58 21.90 6.13
N VAL A 394 -19.56 21.00 6.28
CA VAL A 394 -19.75 19.85 5.40
C VAL A 394 -21.21 19.69 5.03
N ASP A 395 -21.49 19.16 3.84
CA ASP A 395 -22.85 18.74 3.48
C ASP A 395 -23.11 17.32 4.01
N ALA A 396 -24.36 17.07 4.45
CA ALA A 396 -24.81 15.72 4.73
C ALA A 396 -24.54 14.80 3.52
N GLY A 397 -24.10 13.58 3.80
CA GLY A 397 -23.64 12.58 2.82
C GLY A 397 -22.13 12.46 2.68
N THR A 398 -21.39 13.43 3.22
CA THR A 398 -19.92 13.38 3.28
C THR A 398 -19.45 12.29 4.25
N GLU A 399 -18.47 11.48 3.86
CA GLU A 399 -17.91 10.40 4.69
C GLU A 399 -16.47 10.77 5.13
N PHE A 400 -16.23 10.98 6.43
CA PHE A 400 -14.87 11.24 6.93
C PHE A 400 -14.00 9.97 6.81
N THR A 401 -12.74 10.16 6.40
CA THR A 401 -11.77 9.05 6.41
C THR A 401 -11.38 8.70 7.84
N ALA A 402 -10.92 7.47 8.07
CA ALA A 402 -10.59 7.02 9.42
C ALA A 402 -9.50 7.87 10.09
N SER A 403 -8.48 8.27 9.31
CA SER A 403 -7.27 8.97 9.77
C SER A 403 -7.22 10.46 9.41
N GLY A 404 -8.13 10.97 8.57
CA GLY A 404 -8.07 12.36 8.08
C GLY A 404 -7.95 13.42 9.18
N LEU A 405 -8.87 13.40 10.15
CA LEU A 405 -8.82 14.32 11.30
C LEU A 405 -7.64 14.05 12.24
N LEU A 406 -7.16 12.80 12.33
CA LEU A 406 -6.01 12.43 13.15
C LEU A 406 -4.71 13.03 12.60
N VAL A 407 -4.47 12.85 11.30
CA VAL A 407 -3.31 13.43 10.61
C VAL A 407 -3.39 14.95 10.59
N THR A 408 -4.58 15.51 10.36
CA THR A 408 -4.79 16.96 10.45
C THR A 408 -4.42 17.51 11.83
N ALA A 409 -4.79 16.82 12.92
CA ALA A 409 -4.39 17.22 14.27
C ALA A 409 -2.87 17.13 14.48
N LEU A 410 -2.23 16.08 13.98
CA LEU A 410 -0.77 15.89 14.06
C LEU A 410 0.01 16.99 13.33
N GLU A 411 -0.48 17.44 12.17
CA GLU A 411 0.09 18.56 11.43
C GLU A 411 -0.16 19.89 12.16
N LEU A 412 -1.39 20.16 12.59
CA LEU A 412 -1.75 21.42 13.26
C LEU A 412 -0.97 21.66 14.57
N VAL A 413 -0.56 20.61 15.28
CA VAL A 413 0.31 20.74 16.47
C VAL A 413 1.71 21.28 16.14
N ARG A 414 2.15 21.15 14.88
CA ARG A 414 3.49 21.57 14.42
C ARG A 414 3.50 22.92 13.72
N VAL A 415 2.34 23.38 13.26
CA VAL A 415 2.21 24.60 12.47
C VAL A 415 2.22 25.84 13.37
N SER A 416 2.73 26.96 12.84
CA SER A 416 2.76 28.26 13.53
C SER A 416 1.36 28.72 13.96
N SER A 417 1.30 29.53 15.02
CA SER A 417 0.10 30.28 15.41
C SER A 417 -0.39 31.28 14.35
N ASP A 418 0.39 31.52 13.30
CA ASP A 418 0.01 32.37 12.17
C ASP A 418 -0.86 31.64 11.13
N CYS A 419 -1.00 30.31 11.26
CA CYS A 419 -1.95 29.55 10.46
C CYS A 419 -3.36 29.77 10.99
N LEU A 420 -4.22 30.36 10.16
CA LEU A 420 -5.59 30.78 10.48
C LEU A 420 -6.64 29.92 9.79
N ALA A 421 -6.27 29.25 8.71
CA ALA A 421 -7.10 28.28 8.02
C ALA A 421 -6.25 27.12 7.49
N VAL A 422 -6.84 25.95 7.34
CA VAL A 422 -6.22 24.79 6.71
C VAL A 422 -7.23 24.14 5.79
N TYR A 423 -6.81 23.73 4.60
CA TYR A 423 -7.56 22.78 3.80
C TYR A 423 -6.78 21.48 3.68
N ALA A 424 -7.52 20.41 3.41
CA ALA A 424 -6.94 19.10 3.22
C ALA A 424 -7.30 18.57 1.82
N ASP A 425 -6.63 17.51 1.43
CA ASP A 425 -7.05 16.71 0.28
C ASP A 425 -8.44 16.09 0.55
N GLU A 426 -9.12 15.68 -0.51
CA GLU A 426 -10.35 14.91 -0.39
C GLU A 426 -10.42 13.81 -1.46
N ALA A 427 -11.42 12.96 -1.35
CA ALA A 427 -11.88 12.15 -2.46
C ALA A 427 -13.33 12.51 -2.78
N LEU A 428 -13.78 12.25 -4.00
CA LEU A 428 -15.14 12.58 -4.43
C LEU A 428 -15.89 11.29 -4.80
N CYS A 429 -17.10 11.15 -4.26
CA CYS A 429 -18.01 10.09 -4.64
C CYS A 429 -18.82 10.50 -5.87
N GLN A 430 -18.55 9.85 -7.01
CA GLN A 430 -19.26 10.07 -8.28
C GLN A 430 -20.65 9.41 -8.27
N ALA A 431 -21.48 9.74 -9.28
CA ALA A 431 -22.89 9.29 -9.41
C ALA A 431 -23.13 7.76 -9.43
N GLN A 432 -22.07 6.95 -9.48
CA GLN A 432 -22.12 5.48 -9.48
C GLN A 432 -21.51 4.85 -8.21
N GLY A 433 -21.13 5.66 -7.21
CA GLY A 433 -20.42 5.20 -6.01
C GLY A 433 -18.91 5.02 -6.20
N VAL A 434 -18.39 5.36 -7.38
CA VAL A 434 -16.95 5.40 -7.68
C VAL A 434 -16.32 6.52 -6.86
N VAL A 435 -15.21 6.24 -6.20
CA VAL A 435 -14.46 7.23 -5.43
C VAL A 435 -13.17 7.55 -6.16
N GLU A 436 -13.02 8.81 -6.54
CA GLU A 436 -11.83 9.35 -7.18
C GLU A 436 -11.12 10.27 -6.21
N THR A 437 -9.79 10.22 -6.18
CA THR A 437 -9.01 11.13 -5.35
C THR A 437 -9.03 12.54 -5.96
N ALA A 438 -9.15 13.55 -5.11
CA ALA A 438 -9.06 14.96 -5.44
C ALA A 438 -7.95 15.59 -4.57
N LEU A 439 -6.71 15.21 -4.90
CA LEU A 439 -5.49 15.67 -4.26
C LEU A 439 -5.12 17.05 -4.81
N ARG A 440 -5.12 18.04 -3.92
CA ARG A 440 -4.99 19.46 -4.27
C ARG A 440 -3.51 19.87 -4.25
N PRO A 441 -3.09 20.85 -5.06
CA PRO A 441 -1.81 21.51 -4.85
C PRO A 441 -1.85 22.37 -3.58
N ASP A 442 -0.72 22.98 -3.23
CA ASP A 442 -0.69 24.09 -2.27
C ASP A 442 -1.50 25.30 -2.78
N LEU A 443 -1.77 26.27 -1.90
CA LEU A 443 -2.77 27.29 -2.16
C LEU A 443 -2.40 28.11 -3.40
N ASN A 444 -3.20 27.94 -4.45
CA ASN A 444 -3.05 28.57 -5.74
C ASN A 444 -4.22 29.54 -5.95
N LEU A 445 -3.95 30.84 -5.86
CA LEU A 445 -5.01 31.83 -5.86
C LEU A 445 -5.69 31.91 -7.23
N ASP A 446 -4.92 31.86 -8.32
CA ASP A 446 -5.50 31.87 -9.67
C ASP A 446 -6.38 30.64 -9.90
N MET A 447 -5.97 29.45 -9.43
CA MET A 447 -6.78 28.24 -9.53
C MET A 447 -8.02 28.29 -8.61
N LEU A 448 -7.91 28.88 -7.40
CA LEU A 448 -9.05 29.08 -6.49
C LEU A 448 -10.11 29.98 -7.14
N LEU A 449 -9.70 31.09 -7.77
CA LEU A 449 -10.60 31.98 -8.50
C LEU A 449 -11.19 31.32 -9.75
N ALA A 450 -10.39 30.52 -10.46
CA ALA A 450 -10.81 29.86 -11.69
C ALA A 450 -11.74 28.64 -11.42
N PHE A 451 -11.61 27.96 -10.29
CA PHE A 451 -12.46 26.82 -9.93
C PHE A 451 -12.87 26.76 -8.43
N PRO A 452 -13.64 27.75 -7.93
CA PRO A 452 -14.03 27.81 -6.51
C PRO A 452 -14.82 26.60 -6.02
N GLU A 453 -15.71 26.03 -6.84
CA GLU A 453 -16.56 24.89 -6.44
C GLU A 453 -15.74 23.68 -5.95
N SER A 454 -14.51 23.51 -6.47
CA SER A 454 -13.59 22.43 -6.08
C SER A 454 -12.68 22.83 -4.92
N LEU A 455 -12.18 24.07 -4.90
CA LEU A 455 -11.10 24.49 -3.99
C LEU A 455 -11.58 25.27 -2.77
N SER A 456 -12.76 25.88 -2.81
CA SER A 456 -13.31 26.78 -1.78
C SER A 456 -14.12 26.07 -0.68
N ARG A 457 -14.07 24.74 -0.61
CA ARG A 457 -14.91 23.92 0.28
C ARG A 457 -14.10 23.09 1.26
N HIS A 458 -14.73 22.76 2.39
CA HIS A 458 -14.21 21.87 3.42
C HIS A 458 -12.91 22.37 4.09
N TRP A 459 -12.70 23.68 4.15
CA TRP A 459 -11.60 24.25 4.91
C TRP A 459 -11.95 24.21 6.41
N LEU A 460 -10.92 24.04 7.22
CA LEU A 460 -10.92 24.23 8.66
C LEU A 460 -10.45 25.65 8.96
N TYR A 461 -11.24 26.40 9.73
CA TYR A 461 -10.93 27.77 10.11
C TYR A 461 -10.76 27.88 11.62
N ARG A 462 -9.81 28.70 12.06
CA ARG A 462 -9.73 29.08 13.47
C ARG A 462 -10.88 29.99 13.86
N CYS A 463 -11.58 29.63 14.93
CA CYS A 463 -12.75 30.38 15.38
C CYS A 463 -12.44 31.82 15.81
N ASP A 464 -11.25 32.09 16.39
CA ASP A 464 -10.85 33.43 16.81
C ASP A 464 -10.59 34.35 15.61
N ALA A 465 -9.79 33.89 14.63
CA ALA A 465 -9.51 34.61 13.40
C ALA A 465 -10.78 34.89 12.59
N TRP A 466 -11.65 33.89 12.46
CA TRP A 466 -12.93 34.04 11.77
C TRP A 466 -13.82 35.11 12.38
N ARG A 467 -13.89 35.21 13.72
CA ARG A 467 -14.63 36.29 14.38
C ARG A 467 -13.98 37.65 14.22
N GLN A 468 -12.66 37.74 14.27
CA GLN A 468 -11.94 39.01 14.11
C GLN A 468 -12.18 39.64 12.73
N LEU A 469 -12.33 38.82 11.68
CA LEU A 469 -12.67 39.26 10.33
C LEU A 469 -14.17 39.40 10.06
N GLY A 470 -15.02 39.34 11.09
CA GLY A 470 -16.46 39.57 10.96
C GLY A 470 -17.27 38.39 10.42
N GLY A 471 -16.71 37.18 10.43
CA GLY A 471 -17.42 35.94 10.11
C GLY A 471 -17.81 35.78 8.64
N PHE A 472 -18.78 34.90 8.37
CA PHE A 472 -19.36 34.73 7.03
C PHE A 472 -20.41 35.81 6.73
N SER A 473 -20.46 36.26 5.48
CA SER A 473 -21.40 37.30 5.04
C SER A 473 -22.60 36.69 4.33
N GLU A 474 -23.82 36.97 4.80
CA GLU A 474 -25.07 36.59 4.10
C GLU A 474 -25.16 37.21 2.70
N ALA A 475 -24.51 38.37 2.48
CA ALA A 475 -24.52 39.04 1.19
C ALA A 475 -23.76 38.26 0.10
N ALA A 476 -22.91 37.31 0.49
CA ALA A 476 -22.16 36.45 -0.43
C ALA A 476 -22.98 35.26 -0.96
N GLY A 477 -24.20 35.04 -0.46
CA GLY A 477 -25.11 34.01 -0.97
C GLY A 477 -24.47 32.62 -0.99
N ARG A 478 -24.43 31.98 -2.16
CA ARG A 478 -23.81 30.64 -2.34
C ARG A 478 -22.28 30.65 -2.26
N ALA A 479 -21.64 31.81 -2.30
CA ALA A 479 -20.18 31.98 -2.27
C ALA A 479 -19.66 32.36 -0.88
N LEU A 480 -20.39 32.04 0.19
CA LEU A 480 -20.07 32.46 1.57
C LEU A 480 -18.66 32.06 2.04
N GLU A 481 -18.23 30.82 1.72
CA GLU A 481 -16.90 30.33 2.10
C GLU A 481 -15.83 31.06 1.29
N LEU A 482 -16.03 31.23 -0.02
CA LEU A 482 -15.11 31.93 -0.92
C LEU A 482 -14.92 33.38 -0.49
N ASP A 483 -15.99 34.10 -0.15
CA ASP A 483 -15.93 35.49 0.31
C ASP A 483 -15.03 35.62 1.54
N TYR A 484 -15.23 34.76 2.54
CA TYR A 484 -14.41 34.77 3.75
C TYR A 484 -12.96 34.39 3.46
N GLN A 485 -12.72 33.36 2.65
CA GLN A 485 -11.37 32.94 2.27
C GLN A 485 -10.60 34.05 1.55
N LEU A 486 -11.25 34.74 0.61
CA LEU A 486 -10.63 35.86 -0.12
C LEU A 486 -10.36 37.06 0.79
N ARG A 487 -11.24 37.36 1.78
CA ARG A 487 -10.98 38.38 2.80
C ARG A 487 -9.82 38.00 3.71
N LEU A 488 -9.77 36.75 4.17
CA LEU A 488 -8.68 36.20 4.99
C LEU A 488 -7.32 36.33 4.26
N ILE A 489 -7.27 35.92 2.99
CA ILE A 489 -6.08 36.01 2.15
C ILE A 489 -5.69 37.47 1.90
N SER A 490 -6.64 38.37 1.65
CA SER A 490 -6.34 39.80 1.45
C SER A 490 -5.76 40.47 2.69
N GLU A 491 -6.23 40.12 3.89
CA GLU A 491 -5.77 40.73 5.15
C GLU A 491 -4.42 40.15 5.62
N HIS A 492 -4.25 38.83 5.54
CA HIS A 492 -3.11 38.13 6.16
C HIS A 492 -2.11 37.52 5.16
N GLY A 493 -2.40 37.57 3.86
CA GLY A 493 -1.60 36.93 2.81
C GLY A 493 -1.84 35.42 2.70
N LEU A 494 -1.24 34.81 1.67
CA LEU A 494 -1.43 33.38 1.38
C LEU A 494 -0.85 32.45 2.46
N GLY A 495 0.23 32.87 3.13
CA GLY A 495 0.92 32.07 4.15
C GLY A 495 0.14 31.80 5.43
N CYS A 496 -1.03 32.45 5.62
CA CYS A 496 -1.92 32.15 6.74
C CYS A 496 -2.75 30.86 6.54
N VAL A 497 -2.71 30.28 5.33
CA VAL A 497 -3.45 29.07 4.98
C VAL A 497 -2.49 27.89 4.84
N GLY A 498 -2.72 26.83 5.60
CA GLY A 498 -1.98 25.57 5.48
C GLY A 498 -2.68 24.57 4.56
N HIS A 499 -1.90 23.66 3.99
CA HIS A 499 -2.39 22.50 3.25
C HIS A 499 -1.98 21.22 3.98
N VAL A 500 -2.95 20.33 4.23
CA VAL A 500 -2.71 18.98 4.75
C VAL A 500 -2.89 17.98 3.60
N SER A 501 -1.79 17.39 3.14
CA SER A 501 -1.79 16.39 2.06
C SER A 501 -2.27 15.01 2.53
N GLU A 502 -3.42 14.98 3.20
CA GLU A 502 -4.15 13.78 3.63
C GLU A 502 -5.61 13.94 3.23
N PRO A 503 -6.21 12.94 2.56
CA PRO A 503 -7.63 12.94 2.28
C PRO A 503 -8.45 12.96 3.58
N LEU A 504 -9.04 14.11 3.90
CA LEU A 504 -9.82 14.30 5.13
C LEU A 504 -11.16 13.56 5.09
N LEU A 505 -11.76 13.51 3.91
CA LEU A 505 -13.11 13.00 3.68
C LEU A 505 -13.32 12.54 2.24
N ILE A 506 -14.40 11.79 2.04
CA ILE A 506 -15.00 11.48 0.76
C ILE A 506 -16.24 12.38 0.61
N GLY A 507 -16.08 13.46 -0.15
CA GLY A 507 -17.12 14.45 -0.42
C GLY A 507 -18.14 13.98 -1.47
N ASN A 508 -19.29 14.64 -1.47
CA ASN A 508 -20.32 14.48 -2.49
C ASN A 508 -19.82 14.99 -3.86
N ALA A 509 -20.33 14.41 -4.95
CA ALA A 509 -20.08 14.88 -6.31
C ALA A 509 -20.30 16.40 -6.45
N LEU A 510 -19.40 17.06 -7.18
CA LEU A 510 -19.46 18.50 -7.42
C LEU A 510 -20.68 18.88 -8.28
N LEU A 511 -21.41 19.92 -7.88
CA LEU A 511 -22.54 20.45 -8.63
C LEU A 511 -22.06 21.62 -9.50
N LEU A 512 -21.52 21.28 -10.67
CA LEU A 512 -20.94 22.25 -11.61
C LEU A 512 -22.02 23.08 -12.34
N GLN A 513 -22.15 24.34 -11.96
CA GLN A 513 -23.10 25.30 -12.55
C GLN A 513 -22.57 26.74 -12.44
N PRO A 514 -22.88 27.64 -13.39
CA PRO A 514 -22.55 29.05 -13.25
C PRO A 514 -23.26 29.65 -12.03
N CYS A 515 -22.58 30.51 -11.27
CA CYS A 515 -23.13 31.15 -10.09
C CYS A 515 -22.79 32.64 -10.07
N GLU A 516 -23.82 33.50 -10.14
CA GLU A 516 -23.64 34.96 -10.12
C GLU A 516 -23.03 35.46 -8.81
N ASP A 517 -23.37 34.84 -7.67
CA ASP A 517 -22.79 35.16 -6.36
C ASP A 517 -21.25 34.97 -6.36
N VAL A 518 -20.77 33.89 -6.98
CA VAL A 518 -19.34 33.59 -7.12
C VAL A 518 -18.64 34.65 -7.97
N CYS A 519 -19.21 35.01 -9.13
CA CYS A 519 -18.68 36.09 -9.96
C CYS A 519 -18.61 37.41 -9.18
N ALA A 520 -19.66 37.78 -8.46
CA ALA A 520 -19.72 39.02 -7.69
C ALA A 520 -18.66 39.08 -6.57
N VAL A 521 -18.44 37.97 -5.86
CA VAL A 521 -17.41 37.86 -4.82
C VAL A 521 -16.00 37.98 -5.42
N ILE A 522 -15.72 37.29 -6.53
CA ILE A 522 -14.42 37.40 -7.22
C ILE A 522 -14.18 38.83 -7.71
N GLU A 523 -15.17 39.43 -8.37
CA GLU A 523 -15.07 40.81 -8.88
C GLU A 523 -14.85 41.82 -7.74
N ALA A 524 -15.54 41.67 -6.61
CA ALA A 524 -15.34 42.51 -5.43
C ALA A 524 -13.92 42.36 -4.85
N HIS A 525 -13.40 41.13 -4.78
CA HIS A 525 -12.01 40.87 -4.37
C HIS A 525 -11.01 41.56 -5.31
N LEU A 526 -11.18 41.43 -6.63
CA LEU A 526 -10.31 42.05 -7.63
C LEU A 526 -10.37 43.59 -7.59
N GLN A 527 -11.56 44.16 -7.40
CA GLN A 527 -11.74 45.60 -7.21
C GLN A 527 -11.03 46.10 -5.94
N GLY A 528 -11.11 45.33 -4.84
CA GLY A 528 -10.37 45.62 -3.60
C GLY A 528 -8.85 45.62 -3.79
N ARG A 529 -8.35 44.85 -4.76
CA ARG A 529 -6.93 44.83 -5.18
C ARG A 529 -6.57 45.92 -6.19
N GLY A 530 -7.52 46.76 -6.61
CA GLY A 530 -7.32 47.89 -7.52
C GLY A 530 -7.73 47.63 -8.97
N TYR A 531 -8.24 46.45 -9.32
CA TYR A 531 -8.70 46.13 -10.67
C TYR A 531 -10.17 46.52 -10.87
N LEU A 532 -10.43 47.83 -11.01
CA LEU A 532 -11.78 48.40 -11.02
C LEU A 532 -12.69 47.89 -12.16
N GLY A 533 -12.10 47.44 -13.27
CA GLY A 533 -12.82 46.92 -14.43
C GLY A 533 -12.79 45.40 -14.56
N ALA A 534 -12.21 44.69 -13.59
CA ALA A 534 -12.03 43.25 -13.69
C ALA A 534 -13.36 42.49 -13.71
N ARG A 535 -13.37 41.36 -14.42
CA ARG A 535 -14.54 40.51 -14.60
C ARG A 535 -14.21 39.03 -14.42
N ALA A 536 -15.12 38.31 -13.78
CA ALA A 536 -15.07 36.84 -13.70
C ALA A 536 -16.04 36.26 -14.74
N LEU A 537 -15.49 35.68 -15.82
CA LEU A 537 -16.26 35.19 -16.95
C LEU A 537 -16.51 33.67 -16.84
N PRO A 538 -17.76 33.21 -16.70
CA PRO A 538 -18.06 31.78 -16.68
C PRO A 538 -17.67 31.10 -18.01
N LEU A 539 -16.98 29.96 -17.93
CA LEU A 539 -16.60 29.18 -19.10
C LEU A 539 -17.79 28.39 -19.63
N THR A 540 -18.13 28.62 -20.91
CA THR A 540 -19.32 28.00 -21.55
C THR A 540 -19.21 26.49 -21.69
N THR A 541 -18.00 25.97 -21.93
CA THR A 541 -17.72 24.54 -22.08
C THR A 541 -17.42 23.83 -20.76
N ALA A 542 -17.32 24.56 -19.65
CA ALA A 542 -17.00 24.01 -18.33
C ALA A 542 -17.72 24.78 -17.21
N PRO A 543 -19.00 24.45 -16.93
CA PRO A 543 -19.79 25.09 -15.88
C PRO A 543 -19.10 25.10 -14.52
N GLY A 544 -19.28 26.18 -13.75
CA GLY A 544 -18.67 26.35 -12.42
C GLY A 544 -17.19 26.74 -12.45
N ARG A 545 -16.61 26.97 -13.64
CA ARG A 545 -15.25 27.48 -13.83
C ARG A 545 -15.28 28.85 -14.49
N TYR A 546 -14.26 29.65 -14.22
CA TYR A 546 -14.22 31.06 -14.59
C TYR A 546 -12.86 31.42 -15.18
N ARG A 547 -12.86 32.28 -16.21
CA ARG A 547 -11.69 33.01 -16.71
C ARG A 547 -11.69 34.39 -16.10
N ILE A 548 -10.54 34.86 -15.63
CA ILE A 548 -10.42 36.18 -15.02
C ILE A 548 -9.85 37.18 -16.04
N GLU A 549 -10.60 38.25 -16.30
CA GLU A 549 -10.11 39.39 -17.06
C GLU A 549 -9.79 40.54 -16.10
N TYR A 550 -8.52 40.93 -15.99
CA TYR A 550 -8.08 41.96 -15.04
C TYR A 550 -8.34 43.40 -15.54
N ALA A 551 -8.62 43.57 -16.83
CA ALA A 551 -8.95 44.85 -17.48
C ALA A 551 -7.98 45.99 -17.15
N HIS A 552 -6.69 45.74 -17.38
CA HIS A 552 -5.62 46.71 -17.13
C HIS A 552 -5.86 48.03 -17.88
N GLN A 553 -5.67 49.17 -17.21
CA GLN A 553 -5.86 50.49 -17.81
C GLN A 553 -4.69 50.95 -18.69
N GLN A 554 -3.49 50.41 -18.43
CA GLN A 554 -2.27 50.77 -19.16
C GLN A 554 -2.09 49.80 -20.34
N SER A 555 -1.75 50.36 -21.49
CA SER A 555 -1.29 49.57 -22.64
C SER A 555 0.18 49.19 -22.45
N ALA A 556 0.52 47.91 -22.63
CA ALA A 556 1.90 47.44 -22.60
C ALA A 556 2.38 47.03 -24.00
N SER A 557 3.68 47.22 -24.24
CA SER A 557 4.36 46.79 -25.46
C SER A 557 5.22 45.54 -25.23
N VAL A 558 5.40 44.73 -26.28
CA VAL A 558 6.11 43.44 -26.20
C VAL A 558 7.28 43.38 -27.20
N SER A 559 8.46 43.00 -26.74
CA SER A 559 9.57 42.60 -27.61
C SER A 559 9.60 41.07 -27.71
N ILE A 560 9.25 40.55 -28.89
CA ILE A 560 9.26 39.12 -29.17
C ILE A 560 10.66 38.73 -29.63
N ILE A 561 11.31 37.79 -28.94
CA ILE A 561 12.68 37.35 -29.18
C ILE A 561 12.63 35.92 -29.72
N ILE A 562 13.13 35.73 -30.94
CA ILE A 562 13.18 34.42 -31.61
C ILE A 562 14.64 34.05 -31.84
N PHE A 563 15.04 32.89 -31.32
CA PHE A 563 16.40 32.35 -31.50
C PHE A 563 16.45 31.45 -32.73
N LEU A 564 17.32 31.76 -33.68
CA LEU A 564 17.35 31.14 -35.01
C LEU A 564 18.33 29.97 -35.07
N GLU A 565 17.97 28.88 -34.39
CA GLU A 565 18.68 27.60 -34.42
C GLU A 565 17.79 26.56 -35.09
N GLY A 566 18.20 26.02 -36.24
CA GLY A 566 17.37 25.11 -37.04
C GLY A 566 17.30 25.47 -38.52
N GLN A 567 16.18 25.15 -39.16
CA GLN A 567 15.99 25.31 -40.60
C GLN A 567 15.20 26.58 -40.95
N LEU A 568 15.62 27.28 -42.01
CA LEU A 568 14.99 28.51 -42.49
C LEU A 568 13.47 28.39 -42.70
N VAL A 569 12.98 27.23 -43.16
CA VAL A 569 11.55 26.99 -43.39
C VAL A 569 10.71 27.14 -42.12
N ASN A 570 11.26 26.76 -40.96
CA ASN A 570 10.57 26.89 -39.69
C ASN A 570 10.52 28.36 -39.25
N PHE A 571 11.62 29.10 -39.46
CA PHE A 571 11.71 30.52 -39.13
C PHE A 571 10.70 31.34 -39.95
N GLN A 572 10.59 31.03 -41.25
CA GLN A 572 9.61 31.65 -42.14
C GLN A 572 8.18 31.37 -41.68
N ARG A 573 7.86 30.11 -41.40
CA ARG A 573 6.53 29.69 -40.91
C ARG A 573 6.16 30.37 -39.58
N CYS A 574 7.11 30.44 -38.64
CA CYS A 574 6.93 31.10 -37.35
C CYS A 574 6.64 32.59 -37.54
N LEU A 575 7.45 33.29 -38.34
CA LEU A 575 7.29 34.72 -38.60
C LEU A 575 5.99 35.04 -39.33
N GLU A 576 5.62 34.24 -40.34
CA GLU A 576 4.35 34.38 -41.07
C GLU A 576 3.14 34.18 -40.15
N GLY A 577 3.15 33.14 -39.32
CA GLY A 577 2.09 32.87 -38.34
C GLY A 577 1.96 33.99 -37.31
N LEU A 578 3.09 34.47 -36.79
CA LEU A 578 3.14 35.60 -35.86
C LEU A 578 2.54 36.87 -36.48
N LEU A 579 2.91 37.21 -37.72
CA LEU A 579 2.41 38.39 -38.41
C LEU A 579 0.93 38.29 -38.77
N ALA A 580 0.45 37.10 -39.11
CA ALA A 580 -0.94 36.86 -39.48
C ALA A 580 -1.89 36.94 -38.26
N GLN A 581 -1.49 36.41 -37.12
CA GLN A 581 -2.35 36.28 -35.94
C GLN A 581 -2.21 37.43 -34.95
N THR A 582 -1.03 38.05 -34.85
CA THR A 582 -0.77 39.03 -33.80
C THR A 582 -1.36 40.39 -34.16
N THR A 583 -2.50 40.68 -33.55
CA THR A 583 -3.23 41.93 -33.71
C THR A 583 -3.39 42.64 -32.36
N HIS A 584 -3.73 43.93 -32.35
CA HIS A 584 -4.11 44.71 -31.15
C HIS A 584 -3.04 45.09 -30.11
N VAL A 585 -1.85 44.47 -30.09
CA VAL A 585 -0.75 44.82 -29.17
C VAL A 585 0.41 45.45 -29.94
N GLY A 586 1.03 46.49 -29.37
CA GLY A 586 2.26 47.05 -29.93
C GLY A 586 3.45 46.12 -29.67
N TYR A 587 4.06 45.59 -30.74
CA TYR A 587 5.21 44.70 -30.62
C TYR A 587 6.34 45.02 -31.60
N GLU A 588 7.55 44.59 -31.24
CA GLU A 588 8.69 44.44 -32.15
C GLU A 588 9.22 43.00 -32.10
N VAL A 589 9.99 42.61 -33.10
CA VAL A 589 10.57 41.26 -33.19
C VAL A 589 12.09 41.36 -33.28
N LEU A 590 12.80 40.71 -32.35
CA LEU A 590 14.24 40.56 -32.33
C LEU A 590 14.60 39.15 -32.78
N LEU A 591 15.34 39.05 -33.88
CA LEU A 591 15.84 37.79 -34.42
C LEU A 591 17.28 37.60 -33.95
N VAL A 592 17.54 36.57 -33.15
CA VAL A 592 18.85 36.26 -32.58
C VAL A 592 19.50 35.16 -33.41
N GLU A 593 20.56 35.50 -34.13
CA GLU A 593 21.25 34.65 -35.10
C GLU A 593 22.63 34.25 -34.54
N PRO A 594 22.88 32.94 -34.26
CA PRO A 594 24.06 32.47 -33.51
C PRO A 594 25.37 32.40 -34.31
N GLY A 595 25.45 32.97 -35.51
CA GLY A 595 26.66 33.05 -36.32
C GLY A 595 26.70 32.05 -37.48
N SER A 596 25.59 31.83 -38.17
CA SER A 596 25.48 30.97 -39.35
C SER A 596 26.15 31.59 -40.57
N ASP A 597 26.80 30.73 -41.36
CA ASP A 597 27.40 31.04 -42.67
C ASP A 597 26.46 30.69 -43.85
N ASP A 598 25.22 30.28 -43.59
CA ASP A 598 24.25 29.93 -44.64
C ASP A 598 23.77 31.17 -45.40
N GLU A 599 24.28 31.35 -46.63
CA GLU A 599 23.93 32.47 -47.51
C GLU A 599 22.42 32.67 -47.67
N VAL A 600 21.63 31.58 -47.74
CA VAL A 600 20.18 31.65 -47.93
C VAL A 600 19.49 32.23 -46.70
N LEU A 601 19.90 31.83 -45.51
CA LEU A 601 19.42 32.40 -44.25
C LEU A 601 19.81 33.87 -44.13
N LEU A 602 21.05 34.21 -44.48
CA LEU A 602 21.56 35.58 -44.38
C LEU A 602 20.85 36.54 -45.34
N ASP A 603 20.58 36.11 -46.57
CA ASP A 603 19.79 36.88 -47.54
C ASP A 603 18.36 37.10 -47.02
N TRP A 604 17.72 36.06 -46.47
CA TRP A 604 16.40 36.18 -45.88
C TRP A 604 16.38 37.16 -44.70
N LEU A 605 17.37 37.10 -43.80
CA LEU A 605 17.49 38.03 -42.68
C LEU A 605 17.69 39.48 -43.13
N ALA A 606 18.48 39.70 -44.19
CA ALA A 606 18.65 41.01 -44.78
C ALA A 606 17.33 41.57 -45.35
N MET A 607 16.50 40.72 -45.95
CA MET A 607 15.16 41.10 -46.40
C MET A 607 14.25 41.45 -45.22
N VAL A 608 14.18 40.59 -44.19
CA VAL A 608 13.34 40.81 -43.00
C VAL A 608 13.74 42.09 -42.26
N GLY A 609 15.04 42.38 -42.14
CA GLY A 609 15.52 43.61 -41.52
C GLY A 609 15.11 44.90 -42.24
N GLN A 610 14.71 44.81 -43.52
CA GLN A 610 14.17 45.94 -44.30
C GLN A 610 12.63 46.02 -44.25
N MET A 611 11.95 45.01 -43.70
CA MET A 611 10.48 44.96 -43.68
C MET A 611 9.88 45.86 -42.59
N GLY A 612 9.42 47.04 -42.96
CA GLY A 612 8.73 47.96 -42.05
C GLY A 612 9.67 48.72 -41.10
N GLU A 613 9.46 50.02 -40.95
CA GLU A 613 10.36 50.87 -40.16
C GLU A 613 10.38 50.45 -38.69
N GLY A 614 11.51 49.87 -38.25
CA GLY A 614 11.80 49.59 -36.84
C GLY A 614 11.06 48.42 -36.20
N ARG A 615 10.30 47.62 -36.97
CA ARG A 615 9.50 46.49 -36.48
C ARG A 615 10.32 45.20 -36.25
N PHE A 616 11.30 44.93 -37.11
CA PHE A 616 12.21 43.79 -36.96
C PHE A 616 13.63 44.27 -36.73
N LYS A 617 14.35 43.59 -35.85
CA LYS A 617 15.77 43.84 -35.56
C LYS A 617 16.53 42.52 -35.55
N VAL A 618 17.50 42.39 -36.43
CA VAL A 618 18.36 41.21 -36.50
C VAL A 618 19.62 41.46 -35.65
N LEU A 619 19.89 40.56 -34.71
CA LEU A 619 21.07 40.56 -33.84
C LEU A 619 21.92 39.34 -34.18
N ARG A 620 23.04 39.58 -34.86
CA ARG A 620 23.99 38.53 -35.25
C ARG A 620 25.14 38.45 -34.23
N PHE A 621 25.50 37.23 -33.87
CA PHE A 621 26.58 36.92 -32.94
C PHE A 621 27.66 36.08 -33.63
N GLU A 622 28.84 36.02 -33.01
CA GLU A 622 29.89 35.11 -33.47
C GLU A 622 29.60 33.67 -33.02
N PRO A 623 29.97 32.64 -33.80
CA PRO A 623 29.80 31.24 -33.43
C PRO A 623 30.40 30.91 -32.05
N GLY A 624 29.73 30.03 -31.31
CA GLY A 624 30.24 29.48 -30.04
C GLY A 624 29.87 30.25 -28.77
N HIS A 625 29.14 31.37 -28.89
CA HIS A 625 28.50 31.99 -27.71
C HIS A 625 27.39 31.09 -27.16
N ALA A 626 27.22 31.09 -25.83
CA ALA A 626 26.12 30.36 -25.19
C ALA A 626 24.77 31.00 -25.55
N ARG A 627 23.73 30.18 -25.82
CA ARG A 627 22.37 30.66 -26.14
C ARG A 627 21.83 31.65 -25.12
N ALA A 628 21.97 31.35 -23.83
CA ALA A 628 21.56 32.24 -22.74
C ALA A 628 22.25 33.62 -22.80
N ALA A 629 23.54 33.67 -23.10
CA ALA A 629 24.27 34.94 -23.21
C ALA A 629 23.75 35.80 -24.37
N MET A 630 23.47 35.19 -25.52
CA MET A 630 22.89 35.87 -26.67
C MET A 630 21.46 36.36 -26.38
N CYS A 631 20.63 35.54 -25.70
CA CYS A 631 19.30 35.94 -25.27
C CYS A 631 19.33 37.12 -24.27
N ASN A 632 20.28 37.12 -23.32
CA ASN A 632 20.47 38.23 -22.39
C ASN A 632 20.86 39.53 -23.13
N ALA A 633 21.80 39.45 -24.07
CA ALA A 633 22.18 40.60 -24.89
C ALA A 633 21.01 41.11 -25.76
N ALA A 634 20.16 40.21 -26.27
CA ALA A 634 18.95 40.59 -26.99
C ALA A 634 17.93 41.30 -26.09
N ALA A 635 17.76 40.85 -24.85
CA ALA A 635 16.88 41.48 -23.85
C ALA A 635 17.33 42.92 -23.48
N GLU A 636 18.63 43.20 -23.49
CA GLU A 636 19.15 44.56 -23.30
C GLU A 636 18.79 45.48 -24.48
N GLN A 637 18.78 44.92 -25.69
CA GLN A 637 18.50 45.63 -26.95
C GLN A 637 17.01 45.80 -27.26
N ALA A 638 16.15 45.09 -26.54
CA ALA A 638 14.70 45.20 -26.61
C ALA A 638 14.20 46.59 -26.17
N ARG A 639 13.01 46.98 -26.61
CA ARG A 639 12.36 48.27 -26.30
C ARG A 639 11.00 48.10 -25.64
N GLY A 640 10.39 46.92 -25.74
CA GLY A 640 9.12 46.60 -25.12
C GLY A 640 9.17 46.58 -23.59
N ASP A 641 8.02 46.79 -22.97
CA ASP A 641 7.84 46.69 -21.52
C ASP A 641 7.96 45.23 -21.04
N TYR A 642 7.56 44.30 -21.90
CA TYR A 642 7.66 42.86 -21.70
C TYR A 642 8.53 42.21 -22.77
N LEU A 643 9.26 41.18 -22.35
CA LEU A 643 10.02 40.28 -23.23
C LEU A 643 9.19 39.02 -23.42
N LEU A 644 9.14 38.51 -24.64
CA LEU A 644 8.53 37.23 -24.95
C LEU A 644 9.51 36.38 -25.73
N TRP A 645 10.03 35.30 -25.13
CA TRP A 645 10.74 34.28 -25.89
C TRP A 645 9.74 33.41 -26.61
N LEU A 646 9.94 33.27 -27.92
CA LEU A 646 9.12 32.42 -28.77
C LEU A 646 10.04 31.50 -29.56
N ASP A 647 9.80 30.20 -29.47
CA ASP A 647 10.59 29.21 -30.18
C ASP A 647 10.42 29.34 -31.70
N ALA A 648 11.51 29.14 -32.43
CA ALA A 648 11.56 29.25 -33.88
C ALA A 648 10.71 28.18 -34.61
N ASP A 649 10.39 27.07 -33.95
CA ASP A 649 9.55 26.01 -34.49
C ASP A 649 8.05 26.21 -34.18
N SER A 650 7.69 27.36 -33.61
CA SER A 650 6.32 27.67 -33.17
C SER A 650 5.41 28.23 -34.27
N VAL A 651 4.09 28.02 -34.11
CA VAL A 651 3.03 28.65 -34.89
C VAL A 651 1.92 29.11 -33.94
N VAL A 652 1.63 30.41 -33.93
CA VAL A 652 0.55 31.00 -33.14
C VAL A 652 -0.81 30.55 -33.70
N LEU A 653 -1.73 30.15 -32.83
CA LEU A 653 -3.06 29.65 -33.23
C LEU A 653 -4.19 30.65 -32.99
N ASP A 654 -4.08 31.46 -31.94
CA ASP A 654 -5.12 32.38 -31.47
C ASP A 654 -4.72 33.83 -31.77
N ASP A 655 -5.68 34.66 -32.18
CA ASP A 655 -5.46 36.07 -32.51
C ASP A 655 -5.33 36.96 -31.27
N ASP A 656 -5.92 36.55 -30.14
CA ASP A 656 -5.87 37.23 -28.83
C ASP A 656 -4.80 36.66 -27.88
N TRP A 657 -3.84 35.89 -28.38
CA TRP A 657 -2.82 35.22 -27.57
C TRP A 657 -1.94 36.21 -26.76
N LEU A 658 -1.45 37.30 -27.37
CA LEU A 658 -0.67 38.33 -26.67
C LEU A 658 -1.51 39.08 -25.61
N PRO A 659 -2.72 39.59 -25.92
CA PRO A 659 -3.61 40.12 -24.90
C PRO A 659 -3.85 39.16 -23.73
N THR A 660 -4.01 37.86 -24.02
CA THR A 660 -4.22 36.82 -23.01
C THR A 660 -2.99 36.63 -22.11
N LEU A 661 -1.77 36.64 -22.66
CA LEU A 661 -0.54 36.61 -21.86
C LEU A 661 -0.39 37.88 -21.02
N LEU A 662 -0.63 39.06 -21.61
CA LEU A 662 -0.55 40.35 -20.93
C LEU A 662 -1.61 40.55 -19.84
N ASN A 663 -2.75 39.85 -19.92
CA ASN A 663 -3.75 39.83 -18.85
C ASN A 663 -3.13 39.40 -17.52
N HIS A 664 -2.22 38.42 -17.55
CA HIS A 664 -1.50 37.96 -16.35
C HIS A 664 -0.17 38.68 -16.15
N ALA A 665 0.61 38.92 -17.21
CA ALA A 665 1.96 39.47 -17.07
C ALA A 665 1.98 40.88 -16.47
N GLN A 666 0.90 41.66 -16.67
CA GLN A 666 0.78 43.02 -16.10
C GLN A 666 0.43 43.06 -14.61
N ARG A 667 0.15 41.92 -13.99
CA ARG A 667 -0.05 41.85 -12.54
C ARG A 667 1.29 42.10 -11.83
N PRO A 668 1.37 43.03 -10.86
CA PRO A 668 2.63 43.39 -10.22
C PRO A 668 3.38 42.20 -9.58
N GLU A 669 2.62 41.25 -9.02
CA GLU A 669 3.11 40.04 -8.37
C GLU A 669 3.52 38.91 -9.33
N VAL A 670 3.25 39.04 -10.63
CA VAL A 670 3.59 38.02 -11.63
C VAL A 670 4.99 38.29 -12.21
N GLY A 671 5.81 37.24 -12.20
CA GLY A 671 7.18 37.24 -12.70
C GLY A 671 7.27 36.71 -14.13
N ALA A 672 6.64 35.57 -14.39
CA ALA A 672 6.64 34.90 -15.68
C ALA A 672 5.25 34.41 -16.08
N VAL A 673 4.96 34.37 -17.38
CA VAL A 673 3.74 33.79 -17.94
C VAL A 673 4.07 32.83 -19.07
N GLY A 674 3.52 31.63 -19.01
CA GLY A 674 3.58 30.61 -20.06
C GLY A 674 2.21 30.28 -20.64
N CYS A 675 2.19 29.58 -21.78
CA CYS A 675 0.96 29.23 -22.49
C CYS A 675 0.82 27.72 -22.75
N LYS A 676 -0.32 27.32 -23.34
CA LYS A 676 -0.59 25.93 -23.72
C LYS A 676 0.09 25.61 -25.05
N LEU A 677 1.07 24.71 -25.02
CA LEU A 677 1.78 24.26 -26.21
C LEU A 677 1.19 22.95 -26.74
N LEU A 678 0.91 22.92 -28.04
CA LEU A 678 0.35 21.78 -28.74
C LEU A 678 1.37 21.21 -29.72
N SER A 679 1.42 19.89 -29.87
CA SER A 679 2.20 19.24 -30.90
C SER A 679 1.45 19.24 -32.25
N ARG A 680 2.15 18.87 -33.32
CA ARG A 680 1.61 18.85 -34.69
C ARG A 680 0.38 17.96 -34.88
N ASP A 681 0.27 16.89 -34.08
CA ASP A 681 -0.87 15.96 -34.05
C ASP A 681 -2.05 16.47 -33.19
N GLY A 682 -1.94 17.67 -32.62
CA GLY A 682 -3.00 18.27 -31.80
C GLY A 682 -3.07 17.71 -30.38
N ALA A 683 -2.05 16.98 -29.94
CA ALA A 683 -1.87 16.60 -28.55
C ALA A 683 -1.23 17.74 -27.74
N ILE A 684 -1.28 17.64 -26.41
CA ILE A 684 -0.55 18.52 -25.51
C ILE A 684 0.94 18.22 -25.66
N HIS A 685 1.73 19.22 -26.04
CA HIS A 685 3.18 19.13 -25.98
C HIS A 685 3.69 19.55 -24.59
N GLN A 686 3.14 20.65 -24.07
CA GLN A 686 3.49 21.17 -22.76
C GLN A 686 2.33 22.01 -22.21
N ALA A 687 1.97 21.73 -20.97
CA ALA A 687 1.07 22.56 -20.19
C ALA A 687 1.84 23.08 -18.97
N ALA A 688 1.66 22.46 -17.80
CA ALA A 688 2.44 22.74 -16.61
C ALA A 688 3.72 21.89 -16.56
N LEU A 689 4.83 22.49 -16.11
CA LEU A 689 6.02 21.75 -15.72
C LEU A 689 5.86 21.30 -14.27
N VAL A 690 6.23 20.05 -13.99
CA VAL A 690 6.26 19.49 -12.64
C VAL A 690 7.72 19.27 -12.25
N LEU A 691 8.11 19.87 -11.14
CA LEU A 691 9.45 19.68 -10.58
C LEU A 691 9.56 18.29 -9.95
N GLY A 692 10.72 17.66 -10.10
CA GLY A 692 11.02 16.32 -9.62
C GLY A 692 10.51 15.17 -10.50
N LEU A 693 9.57 15.44 -11.42
CA LEU A 693 9.02 14.40 -12.30
C LEU A 693 10.13 13.83 -13.22
N GLY A 694 10.26 12.50 -13.24
CA GLY A 694 11.33 11.80 -13.92
C GLY A 694 12.72 12.03 -13.31
N GLY A 695 12.79 12.47 -12.05
CA GLY A 695 14.04 12.82 -11.37
C GLY A 695 14.60 14.21 -11.72
N GLY A 696 13.91 15.00 -12.54
CA GLY A 696 14.34 16.33 -12.98
C GLY A 696 13.18 17.29 -13.06
N VAL A 697 12.83 17.73 -14.27
CA VAL A 697 11.63 18.56 -14.51
C VAL A 697 10.89 17.92 -15.69
N GLY A 698 9.65 17.51 -15.45
CA GLY A 698 8.84 16.80 -16.43
C GLY A 698 7.66 17.64 -16.94
N ARG A 699 7.11 17.24 -18.09
CA ARG A 699 5.98 17.89 -18.75
C ARG A 699 4.69 17.15 -18.41
N ALA A 700 3.94 17.65 -17.42
CA ALA A 700 2.67 17.02 -17.08
C ALA A 700 1.69 17.09 -18.27
N PHE A 701 0.90 16.03 -18.45
CA PHE A 701 -0.08 15.86 -19.52
C PHE A 701 0.48 15.76 -20.94
N GLU A 702 1.79 15.60 -21.13
CA GLU A 702 2.38 15.39 -22.46
C GLU A 702 1.71 14.20 -23.18
N GLY A 703 1.39 14.38 -24.47
CA GLY A 703 0.72 13.38 -25.29
C GLY A 703 -0.80 13.23 -25.07
N ARG A 704 -1.40 13.96 -24.11
CA ARG A 704 -2.85 13.96 -23.91
C ARG A 704 -3.57 14.72 -25.02
N SER A 705 -4.87 14.44 -25.22
CA SER A 705 -5.68 15.19 -26.19
C SER A 705 -5.86 16.64 -25.75
N VAL A 706 -5.93 17.58 -26.70
CA VAL A 706 -6.27 18.99 -26.41
C VAL A 706 -7.64 19.15 -25.73
N GLN A 707 -8.56 18.19 -25.91
CA GLN A 707 -9.89 18.16 -25.29
C GLN A 707 -9.91 17.49 -23.92
N ASP A 708 -8.79 16.90 -23.49
CA ASP A 708 -8.67 16.31 -22.16
C ASP A 708 -8.78 17.45 -21.12
N PRO A 709 -9.73 17.39 -20.17
CA PRO A 709 -9.80 18.38 -19.09
C PRO A 709 -8.59 18.30 -18.16
N GLY A 710 -7.85 17.18 -18.15
CA GLY A 710 -6.77 16.90 -17.24
C GLY A 710 -7.26 16.61 -15.82
N TYR A 711 -6.32 16.24 -14.95
CA TYR A 711 -6.59 15.97 -13.54
C TYR A 711 -7.24 17.21 -12.89
N MET A 712 -8.38 17.00 -12.22
CA MET A 712 -9.22 18.08 -11.65
C MET A 712 -9.63 19.20 -12.63
N GLY A 713 -9.52 18.99 -13.94
CA GLY A 713 -9.81 20.03 -14.93
C GLY A 713 -8.69 21.03 -15.19
N ARG A 714 -7.48 20.80 -14.66
CA ARG A 714 -6.36 21.75 -14.69
C ARG A 714 -5.91 22.18 -16.09
N LEU A 715 -6.16 21.39 -17.15
CA LEU A 715 -5.76 21.77 -18.53
C LEU A 715 -6.62 22.88 -19.15
N GLY A 716 -7.67 23.32 -18.44
CA GLY A 716 -8.54 24.42 -18.83
C GLY A 716 -8.65 25.53 -17.76
N LEU A 717 -7.75 25.56 -16.77
CA LEU A 717 -7.73 26.56 -15.70
C LEU A 717 -6.41 27.34 -15.71
N GLU A 718 -6.47 28.63 -15.41
CA GLU A 718 -5.29 29.38 -15.00
C GLU A 718 -4.75 28.84 -13.68
N GLN A 719 -3.42 28.72 -13.58
CA GLN A 719 -2.78 28.19 -12.38
C GLN A 719 -1.39 28.80 -12.20
N ASP A 720 -1.07 29.11 -10.95
CA ASP A 720 0.30 29.34 -10.50
C ASP A 720 1.10 28.03 -10.59
N CYS A 721 2.21 28.04 -11.32
CA CYS A 721 3.12 26.91 -11.45
C CYS A 721 4.46 27.26 -10.80
N SER A 722 5.22 26.26 -10.38
CA SER A 722 6.59 26.50 -9.92
C SER A 722 7.51 26.95 -11.07
N ALA A 723 7.27 26.44 -12.28
CA ALA A 723 7.92 26.90 -13.50
C ALA A 723 7.03 26.75 -14.74
N VAL A 724 7.32 27.56 -15.76
CA VAL A 724 6.77 27.46 -17.11
C VAL A 724 7.92 27.26 -18.11
N GLY A 725 7.63 26.68 -19.28
CA GLY A 725 8.67 26.39 -20.26
C GLY A 725 9.17 27.61 -21.05
N GLY A 726 10.35 27.45 -21.66
CA GLY A 726 11.06 28.52 -22.36
C GLY A 726 10.62 28.73 -23.81
N GLU A 727 9.78 27.84 -24.36
CA GLU A 727 9.37 27.88 -25.77
C GLU A 727 8.33 28.98 -26.04
N CYS A 728 7.60 29.42 -25.02
CA CYS A 728 6.75 30.61 -25.03
C CYS A 728 6.71 31.19 -23.61
N LEU A 729 7.61 32.14 -23.33
CA LEU A 729 7.85 32.68 -21.99
C LEU A 729 7.77 34.21 -22.00
N MET A 730 6.78 34.79 -21.33
CA MET A 730 6.65 36.24 -21.18
C MET A 730 7.15 36.68 -19.80
N VAL A 731 8.02 37.69 -19.76
CA VAL A 731 8.59 38.25 -18.52
C VAL A 731 8.65 39.77 -18.64
N ARG A 732 8.37 40.48 -17.55
CA ARG A 732 8.56 41.94 -17.49
C ARG A 732 10.05 42.27 -17.68
N ARG A 733 10.37 43.14 -18.63
CA ARG A 733 11.77 43.43 -19.01
C ARG A 733 12.60 43.92 -17.83
N SER A 734 12.08 44.88 -17.06
CA SER A 734 12.81 45.44 -15.91
C SER A 734 13.17 44.36 -14.89
N LEU A 735 12.26 43.43 -14.63
CA LEU A 735 12.45 42.33 -13.70
C LEU A 735 13.45 41.29 -14.22
N PHE A 736 13.40 40.98 -15.52
CA PHE A 736 14.40 40.09 -16.14
C PHE A 736 15.82 40.64 -16.00
N VAL A 737 16.00 41.94 -16.26
CA VAL A 737 17.29 42.62 -16.14
C VAL A 737 17.73 42.68 -14.68
N GLU A 738 16.83 43.00 -13.76
CA GLU A 738 17.10 43.05 -12.31
C GLU A 738 17.59 41.70 -11.76
N LEU A 739 17.02 40.59 -12.22
CA LEU A 739 17.43 39.24 -11.82
C LEU A 739 18.66 38.69 -12.56
N GLY A 740 19.31 39.49 -13.42
CA GLY A 740 20.51 39.09 -14.16
C GLY A 740 20.25 38.16 -15.35
N GLY A 741 19.01 38.06 -15.82
CA GLY A 741 18.63 37.27 -16.99
C GLY A 741 18.79 35.76 -16.83
N PHE A 742 19.04 35.06 -17.93
CA PHE A 742 19.33 33.62 -17.94
C PHE A 742 20.77 33.33 -17.49
N ASP A 743 20.94 32.19 -16.80
CA ASP A 743 22.26 31.69 -16.45
C ASP A 743 23.03 31.22 -17.70
N THR A 744 24.30 31.62 -17.79
CA THR A 744 25.14 31.33 -18.97
C THR A 744 25.98 30.07 -18.83
N ASP A 745 25.97 29.41 -17.67
CA ASP A 745 26.66 28.13 -17.50
C ASP A 745 25.98 27.04 -18.36
N PRO A 746 26.73 26.35 -19.24
CA PRO A 746 26.21 25.26 -20.06
C PRO A 746 25.49 24.15 -19.28
N LEU A 747 25.81 23.94 -18.00
CA LEU A 747 25.16 22.94 -17.15
C LEU A 747 23.67 23.25 -16.91
N TYR A 748 23.27 24.53 -16.91
CA TYR A 748 21.87 24.95 -16.74
C TYR A 748 21.15 25.20 -18.06
N SER A 749 21.83 25.07 -19.22
CA SER A 749 21.27 25.43 -20.53
C SER A 749 19.90 24.80 -20.83
N ARG A 750 19.70 23.53 -20.42
CA ARG A 750 18.42 22.81 -20.55
C ARG A 750 17.28 23.43 -19.72
N TRP A 751 17.61 23.95 -18.55
CA TRP A 751 16.64 24.45 -17.56
C TRP A 751 16.74 25.96 -17.37
N ALA A 752 17.29 26.71 -18.32
CA ALA A 752 17.49 28.16 -18.17
C ALA A 752 16.19 28.92 -17.82
N ALA A 753 15.07 28.54 -18.46
CA ALA A 753 13.75 29.10 -18.14
C ALA A 753 13.23 28.66 -16.77
N VAL A 754 13.45 27.39 -16.39
CA VAL A 754 13.06 26.87 -15.07
C VAL A 754 13.85 27.55 -13.96
N ASP A 755 15.18 27.67 -14.12
CA ASP A 755 16.05 28.38 -13.18
C ASP A 755 15.59 29.83 -12.96
N LEU A 756 15.24 30.54 -14.04
CA LEU A 756 14.68 31.89 -13.95
C LEU A 756 13.35 31.89 -13.19
N CYS A 757 12.43 30.97 -13.49
CA CYS A 757 11.15 30.84 -12.77
C CYS A 757 11.34 30.58 -11.28
N LEU A 758 12.31 29.74 -10.90
CA LEU A 758 12.62 29.43 -9.51
C LEU A 758 13.25 30.63 -8.79
N ARG A 759 14.13 31.40 -9.46
CA ARG A 759 14.65 32.66 -8.92
C ARG A 759 13.57 33.73 -8.76
N LEU A 760 12.63 33.81 -9.70
CA LEU A 760 11.45 34.68 -9.60
C LEU A 760 10.61 34.31 -8.36
N ALA A 761 10.34 33.01 -8.18
CA ALA A 761 9.62 32.51 -7.02
C ALA A 761 10.34 32.81 -5.70
N GLN A 762 11.66 32.62 -5.63
CA GLN A 762 12.47 33.00 -4.46
C GLN A 762 12.42 34.50 -4.16
N ALA A 763 12.26 35.34 -5.17
CA ALA A 763 12.07 36.78 -5.03
C ALA A 763 10.62 37.19 -4.70
N GLY A 764 9.70 36.22 -4.53
CA GLY A 764 8.31 36.44 -4.14
C GLY A 764 7.34 36.68 -5.31
N TYR A 765 7.76 36.40 -6.55
CA TYR A 765 6.89 36.51 -7.73
C TYR A 765 6.22 35.19 -8.09
N LEU A 766 5.06 35.26 -8.73
CA LEU A 766 4.31 34.11 -9.25
C LEU A 766 4.71 33.80 -10.70
N ASN A 767 4.75 32.51 -11.05
CA ASN A 767 4.83 32.08 -12.45
C ASN A 767 3.46 31.54 -12.85
N VAL A 768 2.81 32.15 -13.84
CA VAL A 768 1.42 31.82 -14.21
C VAL A 768 1.40 31.05 -15.53
N TRP A 769 0.65 29.96 -15.57
CA TRP A 769 0.33 29.29 -16.82
C TRP A 769 -1.12 29.58 -17.22
N THR A 770 -1.35 29.99 -18.47
CA THR A 770 -2.70 30.20 -19.01
C THR A 770 -3.04 29.18 -20.11
N PRO A 771 -4.20 28.50 -20.03
CA PRO A 771 -4.69 27.60 -21.07
C PRO A 771 -5.28 28.34 -22.27
N HIS A 772 -5.49 29.66 -22.15
CA HIS A 772 -6.27 30.46 -23.08
C HIS A 772 -5.45 31.06 -24.23
N ALA A 773 -4.11 30.97 -24.16
CA ALA A 773 -3.23 31.25 -25.29
C ALA A 773 -2.65 29.92 -25.80
N ARG A 774 -2.83 29.62 -27.09
CA ARG A 774 -2.35 28.36 -27.69
C ARG A 774 -1.32 28.60 -28.77
N VAL A 775 -0.25 27.83 -28.69
CA VAL A 775 0.85 27.83 -29.67
C VAL A 775 1.12 26.40 -30.08
N LEU A 776 1.21 26.14 -31.38
CA LEU A 776 1.68 24.86 -31.91
C LEU A 776 3.20 24.87 -31.94
N LEU A 777 3.85 23.80 -31.49
CA LEU A 777 5.29 23.61 -31.52
C LEU A 777 5.64 22.35 -32.32
N ASP A 778 6.44 22.51 -33.36
CA ASP A 778 6.93 21.45 -34.25
C ASP A 778 8.43 21.21 -34.03
N ALA A 779 8.80 21.02 -32.77
CA ALA A 779 10.19 20.81 -32.35
C ALA A 779 10.50 19.31 -32.17
N PRO A 780 11.75 18.88 -32.45
CA PRO A 780 12.18 17.52 -32.14
C PRO A 780 12.17 17.27 -30.62
N PRO A 781 12.05 16.00 -30.17
CA PRO A 781 12.13 15.69 -28.75
C PRO A 781 13.51 16.10 -28.20
N PRO A 782 13.56 16.68 -26.99
CA PRO A 782 14.82 17.11 -26.40
C PRO A 782 15.70 15.90 -26.07
N ALA A 783 17.02 16.03 -26.24
CA ALA A 783 17.98 15.02 -25.79
C ALA A 783 17.87 14.78 -24.27
N PRO A 784 18.19 13.59 -23.74
CA PRO A 784 18.20 13.35 -22.30
C PRO A 784 19.25 14.24 -21.61
N ALA A 785 19.00 14.63 -20.36
CA ALA A 785 19.97 15.36 -19.56
C ALA A 785 21.19 14.48 -19.26
N SER A 786 22.39 15.08 -19.23
CA SER A 786 23.56 14.36 -18.73
C SER A 786 23.54 14.26 -17.20
N ALA A 787 24.29 13.32 -16.63
CA ALA A 787 24.42 13.19 -15.19
C ALA A 787 24.97 14.47 -14.52
N GLU A 788 25.92 15.15 -15.18
CA GLU A 788 26.50 16.43 -14.70
C GLU A 788 25.46 17.56 -14.69
N GLN A 789 24.59 17.61 -15.69
CA GLN A 789 23.49 18.57 -15.74
C GLN A 789 22.50 18.32 -14.59
N GLU A 790 22.08 17.06 -14.38
CA GLU A 790 21.20 16.70 -13.26
C GLU A 790 21.83 17.04 -11.90
N GLU A 791 23.12 16.73 -11.71
CA GLU A 791 23.83 17.04 -10.47
C GLU A 791 23.95 18.55 -10.23
N ALA A 792 24.17 19.36 -11.27
CA ALA A 792 24.12 20.81 -11.15
C ALA A 792 22.72 21.33 -10.79
N LEU A 793 21.68 20.75 -11.39
CA LEU A 793 20.29 21.05 -11.05
C LEU A 793 19.99 20.71 -9.58
N TYR A 794 20.42 19.54 -9.10
CA TYR A 794 20.25 19.12 -7.70
C TYR A 794 21.01 20.03 -6.73
N ALA A 795 22.27 20.34 -7.05
CA ALA A 795 23.11 21.20 -6.21
C ALA A 795 22.46 22.55 -5.92
N ARG A 796 21.64 23.06 -6.86
CA ARG A 796 21.00 24.36 -6.76
C ARG A 796 19.55 24.29 -6.28
N TRP A 797 18.79 23.27 -6.70
CA TRP A 797 17.33 23.26 -6.62
C TRP A 797 16.70 22.01 -6.01
N LEU A 798 17.49 21.07 -5.45
CA LEU A 798 16.95 19.80 -4.92
C LEU A 798 15.76 19.96 -3.94
N PRO A 799 15.76 20.87 -2.96
CA PRO A 799 14.61 21.05 -2.06
C PRO A 799 13.31 21.43 -2.80
N GLN A 800 13.40 22.31 -3.81
CA GLN A 800 12.27 22.73 -4.64
C GLN A 800 11.82 21.61 -5.59
N LEU A 801 12.75 20.82 -6.12
CA LEU A 801 12.42 19.65 -6.94
C LEU A 801 11.66 18.60 -6.13
N ALA A 802 12.04 18.41 -4.86
CA ALA A 802 11.38 17.48 -3.96
C ALA A 802 9.96 17.93 -3.56
N HIS A 803 9.76 19.23 -3.40
CA HIS A 803 8.51 19.82 -2.92
C HIS A 803 8.01 20.92 -3.88
N ASP A 804 7.36 20.49 -4.95
CA ASP A 804 6.68 21.39 -5.89
C ASP A 804 5.31 21.79 -5.34
N ALA A 805 5.13 23.07 -5.00
CA ALA A 805 3.87 23.59 -4.49
C ALA A 805 2.67 23.37 -5.44
N ALA A 806 2.92 23.29 -6.75
CA ALA A 806 1.88 23.06 -7.75
C ALA A 806 1.50 21.57 -7.92
N TYR A 807 2.11 20.67 -7.13
CA TYR A 807 2.01 19.22 -7.31
C TYR A 807 1.94 18.47 -5.97
N ASN A 808 0.87 17.68 -5.77
CA ASN A 808 0.64 17.01 -4.49
C ASN A 808 1.66 15.88 -4.23
N VAL A 809 2.13 15.78 -2.99
CA VAL A 809 3.14 14.80 -2.55
C VAL A 809 2.68 13.35 -2.64
N ASN A 810 1.37 13.12 -2.69
CA ASN A 810 0.76 11.79 -2.81
C ASN A 810 0.75 11.26 -4.24
N PHE A 811 1.28 11.99 -5.23
CA PHE A 811 1.44 11.50 -6.60
C PHE A 811 2.84 10.95 -6.89
N SER A 812 2.90 10.02 -7.84
CA SER A 812 4.14 9.41 -8.35
C SER A 812 4.98 10.41 -9.13
N LEU A 813 6.28 10.43 -8.88
CA LEU A 813 7.25 11.20 -9.69
C LEU A 813 7.80 10.39 -10.87
N SER A 814 7.22 9.23 -11.18
CA SER A 814 7.58 8.44 -12.35
C SER A 814 6.96 9.01 -13.62
N THR A 815 7.76 9.09 -14.69
CA THR A 815 7.28 9.51 -16.02
C THR A 815 6.19 8.57 -16.53
N GLY A 816 5.07 9.12 -17.01
CA GLY A 816 3.88 8.38 -17.45
C GLY A 816 2.88 8.06 -16.34
N GLU A 817 3.20 8.38 -15.08
CA GLU A 817 2.36 8.14 -13.90
C GLU A 817 2.08 9.43 -13.10
N GLU A 818 2.13 10.60 -13.75
CA GLU A 818 2.16 11.92 -13.11
C GLU A 818 0.96 12.25 -12.21
N PHE A 819 -0.15 11.54 -12.32
CA PHE A 819 -1.31 11.71 -11.43
C PHE A 819 -1.80 10.37 -10.89
N ALA A 820 -0.96 9.34 -10.96
CA ALA A 820 -1.19 8.09 -10.26
C ALA A 820 -0.87 8.30 -8.77
N VAL A 821 -1.74 7.76 -7.90
CA VAL A 821 -1.49 7.78 -6.46
C VAL A 821 -0.24 6.95 -6.14
N GLN A 822 0.66 7.53 -5.36
CA GLN A 822 1.88 6.89 -4.92
C GLN A 822 1.54 5.76 -3.91
N GLY A 823 2.33 4.70 -3.92
CA GLY A 823 2.21 3.59 -2.96
C GLY A 823 2.19 4.09 -1.51
N TYR A 824 1.40 3.45 -0.65
CA TYR A 824 1.14 3.95 0.71
C TYR A 824 2.41 4.08 1.56
N GLU A 825 3.38 3.17 1.42
CA GLU A 825 4.63 3.21 2.19
C GLU A 825 5.47 4.47 1.89
N MET A 826 5.38 4.96 0.64
CA MET A 826 6.10 6.14 0.19
C MET A 826 5.33 7.44 0.44
N SER A 827 4.00 7.38 0.55
CA SER A 827 3.13 8.57 0.63
C SER A 827 2.48 8.80 2.00
N TRP A 828 2.56 7.86 2.93
CA TRP A 828 1.82 7.96 4.19
C TRP A 828 2.63 7.55 5.42
N ARG A 829 2.93 8.54 6.28
CA ARG A 829 3.85 8.42 7.44
C ARG A 829 3.35 9.25 8.63
N PRO A 830 2.33 8.75 9.37
CA PRO A 830 1.69 9.52 10.43
C PRO A 830 2.61 9.83 11.63
N LEU A 831 3.74 9.15 11.79
CA LEU A 831 4.74 9.44 12.83
C LEU A 831 5.98 10.17 12.30
N GLN A 832 5.94 10.72 11.09
CA GLN A 832 7.05 11.49 10.52
C GLN A 832 7.51 12.56 11.52
N GLY A 833 8.79 12.61 11.89
CA GLY A 833 9.32 13.57 12.88
C GLY A 833 9.03 13.23 14.36
N VAL A 834 8.22 12.20 14.65
CA VAL A 834 8.04 11.64 16.01
C VAL A 834 9.01 10.47 16.24
N VAL A 835 9.18 9.62 15.23
CA VAL A 835 10.13 8.50 15.23
C VAL A 835 11.09 8.64 14.03
N PRO A 836 12.28 8.00 14.07
CA PRO A 836 13.18 7.99 12.92
C PRO A 836 12.55 7.35 11.69
N SER A 837 12.86 7.89 10.52
CA SER A 837 12.43 7.36 9.22
C SER A 837 13.56 6.62 8.52
N VAL A 838 13.34 5.39 8.06
CA VAL A 838 14.32 4.56 7.37
C VAL A 838 13.80 4.17 5.99
N LEU A 839 14.61 4.40 4.95
CA LEU A 839 14.32 3.96 3.60
C LEU A 839 15.30 2.84 3.22
N ALA A 840 14.80 1.62 3.00
CA ALA A 840 15.63 0.47 2.68
C ALA A 840 15.44 0.06 1.22
N PHE A 841 16.54 -0.10 0.49
CA PHE A 841 16.57 -0.56 -0.89
C PHE A 841 17.01 -2.02 -0.94
N VAL A 842 16.19 -2.86 -1.57
CA VAL A 842 16.47 -4.28 -1.78
C VAL A 842 16.57 -4.59 -3.28
N VAL A 843 17.56 -5.41 -3.66
CA VAL A 843 17.74 -5.85 -5.05
C VAL A 843 16.65 -6.84 -5.42
N ASP A 844 16.23 -6.76 -6.70
CA ASP A 844 15.06 -7.43 -7.30
C ASP A 844 14.76 -8.85 -6.78
N GLN A 845 13.49 -9.09 -6.46
CA GLN A 845 13.00 -10.33 -5.84
C GLN A 845 12.88 -11.51 -6.82
N GLU A 846 13.41 -11.39 -8.05
CA GLU A 846 13.42 -12.46 -9.05
C GLU A 846 14.25 -13.70 -8.61
N GLN A 847 14.93 -13.65 -7.47
CA GLN A 847 15.57 -14.80 -6.83
C GLN A 847 14.89 -15.13 -5.50
N ALA A 848 14.50 -16.39 -5.31
CA ALA A 848 13.74 -16.96 -4.19
C ALA A 848 14.41 -16.90 -2.79
N VAL A 849 15.27 -15.91 -2.52
CA VAL A 849 15.99 -15.73 -1.26
C VAL A 849 15.43 -14.50 -0.54
N PRO A 850 14.80 -14.65 0.64
CA PRO A 850 14.26 -13.54 1.42
C PRO A 850 15.35 -12.52 1.80
N SER A 851 15.04 -11.23 1.67
CA SER A 851 15.92 -10.14 2.16
C SER A 851 16.08 -10.22 3.67
N ARG A 852 17.33 -10.14 4.16
CA ARG A 852 17.61 -10.09 5.60
C ARG A 852 17.15 -8.78 6.28
N LEU A 853 16.80 -7.75 5.50
CA LEU A 853 16.33 -6.46 6.03
C LEU A 853 14.82 -6.41 6.22
N LEU A 854 14.05 -7.14 5.42
CA LEU A 854 12.59 -7.03 5.38
C LEU A 854 11.96 -7.28 6.75
N GLU A 855 12.23 -8.45 7.33
CA GLU A 855 11.69 -8.86 8.63
C GLU A 855 12.10 -7.94 9.81
N PRO A 856 13.39 -7.55 9.96
CA PRO A 856 13.77 -6.55 10.95
C PRO A 856 13.06 -5.20 10.78
N MET A 857 12.94 -4.68 9.55
CA MET A 857 12.27 -3.40 9.31
C MET A 857 10.78 -3.47 9.63
N GLU A 858 10.11 -4.56 9.21
CA GLU A 858 8.71 -4.83 9.52
C GLU A 858 8.49 -4.89 11.05
N SER A 859 9.31 -5.66 11.75
CA SER A 859 9.25 -5.82 13.21
C SER A 859 9.48 -4.49 13.95
N LEU A 860 10.37 -3.64 13.47
CA LEU A 860 10.62 -2.30 14.05
C LEU A 860 9.44 -1.34 13.81
N ARG A 861 8.78 -1.42 12.65
CA ARG A 861 7.55 -0.67 12.35
C ARG A 861 6.38 -1.15 13.21
N GLU A 862 6.20 -2.46 13.35
CA GLU A 862 5.20 -3.06 14.24
C GLU A 862 5.40 -2.68 15.71
N ALA A 863 6.66 -2.57 16.15
CA ALA A 863 7.02 -2.11 17.48
C ALA A 863 6.91 -0.58 17.66
N GLY A 864 6.55 0.18 16.61
CA GLY A 864 6.47 1.65 16.63
C GLY A 864 7.81 2.32 16.95
N ARG A 865 8.93 1.72 16.52
CA ARG A 865 10.30 2.21 16.80
C ARG A 865 10.90 3.04 15.66
N LEU A 866 10.37 2.89 14.45
CA LEU A 866 10.69 3.66 13.25
C LEU A 866 9.49 3.70 12.30
N GLU A 867 9.52 4.60 11.33
CA GLU A 867 8.73 4.54 10.11
C GLU A 867 9.63 4.36 8.89
N GLY A 868 9.06 3.97 7.75
CA GLY A 868 9.88 3.66 6.60
C GLY A 868 9.17 2.91 5.50
N ALA A 869 9.90 2.72 4.42
CA ALA A 869 9.51 1.90 3.28
C ALA A 869 10.67 0.97 2.91
N VAL A 870 10.33 -0.21 2.40
CA VAL A 870 11.28 -1.13 1.76
C VAL A 870 10.97 -1.12 0.28
N VAL A 871 11.87 -0.55 -0.52
CA VAL A 871 11.67 -0.31 -1.95
C VAL A 871 12.52 -1.28 -2.76
N ALA A 872 11.92 -1.90 -3.77
CA ALA A 872 12.64 -2.66 -4.77
C ALA A 872 13.16 -1.70 -5.87
N GLY A 873 14.42 -1.86 -6.27
CA GLY A 873 15.06 -1.01 -7.28
C GLY A 873 15.71 0.25 -6.71
N THR A 874 15.78 1.32 -7.52
CA THR A 874 16.39 2.60 -7.13
C THR A 874 15.39 3.75 -7.25
N LEU A 875 15.54 4.74 -6.37
CA LEU A 875 14.80 5.99 -6.44
C LEU A 875 15.73 7.12 -6.89
N SER A 876 15.15 8.16 -7.51
CA SER A 876 15.87 9.38 -7.82
C SER A 876 16.29 10.14 -6.55
N ALA A 877 17.29 11.03 -6.67
CA ALA A 877 17.70 11.88 -5.56
C ALA A 877 16.54 12.76 -5.05
N VAL A 878 15.64 13.15 -5.96
CA VAL A 878 14.47 13.97 -5.66
C VAL A 878 13.43 13.21 -4.83
N GLU A 879 13.14 11.95 -5.17
CA GLU A 879 12.21 11.12 -4.41
C GLU A 879 12.74 10.81 -3.01
N ILE A 880 14.06 10.58 -2.87
CA ILE A 880 14.67 10.39 -1.57
C ILE A 880 14.61 11.67 -0.73
N GLU A 881 14.88 12.84 -1.33
CA GLU A 881 14.74 14.12 -0.63
C GLU A 881 13.28 14.41 -0.25
N ARG A 882 12.30 14.11 -1.12
CA ARG A 882 10.87 14.22 -0.83
C ARG A 882 10.48 13.30 0.34
N PHE A 883 11.03 12.09 0.37
CA PHE A 883 10.83 11.20 1.50
C PHE A 883 11.55 11.74 2.76
N ASN A 884 12.67 12.43 2.65
CA ASN A 884 13.43 12.98 3.79
C ASN A 884 13.70 11.92 4.89
N PRO A 885 14.37 10.80 4.57
CA PRO A 885 14.67 9.76 5.55
C PRO A 885 15.74 10.20 6.55
N SER A 886 15.63 9.75 7.79
CA SER A 886 16.72 9.82 8.78
C SER A 886 17.90 8.93 8.37
N SER A 887 17.62 7.79 7.75
CA SER A 887 18.65 6.85 7.28
C SER A 887 18.23 6.12 6.01
N VAL A 888 19.19 5.84 5.16
CA VAL A 888 19.02 5.08 3.92
C VAL A 888 19.85 3.81 4.02
N VAL A 889 19.22 2.66 3.85
CA VAL A 889 19.88 1.36 3.86
C VAL A 889 19.90 0.82 2.43
N LEU A 890 21.08 0.54 1.88
CA LEU A 890 21.26 -0.06 0.56
C LEU A 890 21.75 -1.49 0.76
N GLN A 891 20.98 -2.48 0.31
CA GLN A 891 21.37 -3.90 0.41
C GLN A 891 21.91 -4.45 -0.91
N GLY A 892 22.89 -5.34 -0.82
CA GLY A 892 23.33 -6.19 -1.92
C GLY A 892 24.42 -5.58 -2.79
N ALA A 893 24.79 -6.27 -3.88
CA ALA A 893 25.80 -5.77 -4.80
C ALA A 893 25.21 -4.65 -5.66
N LEU A 894 25.66 -3.41 -5.44
CA LEU A 894 25.21 -2.27 -6.23
C LEU A 894 25.75 -2.36 -7.65
N ASP A 895 24.86 -2.16 -8.62
CA ASP A 895 25.23 -1.92 -10.02
C ASP A 895 25.64 -0.44 -10.22
N GLU A 896 25.86 -0.02 -11.47
CA GLU A 896 26.25 1.36 -11.77
C GLU A 896 25.19 2.38 -11.32
N ALA A 897 23.91 2.01 -11.40
CA ALA A 897 22.80 2.84 -10.95
C ALA A 897 22.80 2.99 -9.42
N GLY A 898 22.92 1.90 -8.67
CA GLY A 898 23.01 1.93 -7.20
C GLY A 898 24.24 2.70 -6.70
N LEU A 899 25.40 2.57 -7.37
CA LEU A 899 26.59 3.36 -7.07
C LEU A 899 26.43 4.85 -7.39
N LEU A 900 25.68 5.20 -8.43
CA LEU A 900 25.32 6.59 -8.72
C LEU A 900 24.37 7.14 -7.65
N THR A 901 23.36 6.37 -7.22
CA THR A 901 22.46 6.74 -6.12
C THR A 901 23.24 7.00 -4.84
N LEU A 902 24.18 6.12 -4.47
CA LEU A 902 25.01 6.33 -3.28
C LEU A 902 25.90 7.57 -3.39
N ARG A 903 26.48 7.85 -4.56
CA ARG A 903 27.24 9.10 -4.81
C ARG A 903 26.37 10.33 -4.64
N ARG A 904 25.16 10.33 -5.22
CA ARG A 904 24.19 11.42 -5.11
C ARG A 904 23.71 11.61 -3.66
N LEU A 905 23.46 10.52 -2.94
CA LEU A 905 23.14 10.57 -1.51
C LEU A 905 24.25 11.21 -0.70
N ARG A 906 25.52 10.88 -0.98
CA ARG A 906 26.67 11.48 -0.29
C ARG A 906 26.82 12.97 -0.62
N ALA A 907 26.52 13.37 -1.85
CA ALA A 907 26.62 14.75 -2.30
C ALA A 907 25.48 15.64 -1.78
N PHE A 908 24.25 15.12 -1.74
CA PHE A 908 23.05 15.94 -1.60
C PHE A 908 22.14 15.60 -0.41
N SER A 909 22.22 14.39 0.16
CA SER A 909 21.33 13.98 1.26
C SER A 909 22.03 14.04 2.61
N GLN A 910 21.29 14.45 3.64
CA GLN A 910 21.74 14.42 5.04
C GLN A 910 21.44 13.08 5.75
N ALA A 911 20.72 12.15 5.10
CA ALA A 911 20.40 10.86 5.68
C ALA A 911 21.67 10.07 6.01
N PHE A 912 21.65 9.29 7.09
CA PHE A 912 22.73 8.35 7.42
C PHE A 912 22.72 7.17 6.44
N LYS A 913 23.82 6.92 5.74
CA LYS A 913 23.90 5.90 4.69
C LYS A 913 24.47 4.61 5.24
N VAL A 914 23.68 3.55 5.17
CA VAL A 914 24.06 2.22 5.62
C VAL A 914 24.15 1.31 4.41
N TYR A 915 25.28 0.63 4.24
CA TYR A 915 25.45 -0.38 3.22
C TYR A 915 25.39 -1.78 3.86
N ASP A 916 24.35 -2.54 3.55
CA ASP A 916 24.17 -3.91 4.03
C ASP A 916 24.73 -4.91 3.00
N LEU A 917 25.91 -5.45 3.30
CA LEU A 917 26.52 -6.50 2.49
C LEU A 917 26.00 -7.87 2.97
N ASP A 918 24.81 -8.22 2.49
CA ASP A 918 24.09 -9.45 2.86
C ASP A 918 24.71 -10.71 2.25
N ARG A 919 25.32 -10.59 1.07
CA ARG A 919 25.85 -11.73 0.31
C ARG A 919 27.11 -11.38 -0.46
N TYR A 920 27.86 -12.42 -0.84
CA TYR A 920 29.02 -12.27 -1.70
C TYR A 920 28.57 -12.21 -3.18
N PRO A 921 29.00 -11.21 -3.98
CA PRO A 921 28.51 -11.00 -5.35
C PRO A 921 28.74 -12.14 -6.36
N GLN A 922 29.54 -13.17 -6.03
CA GLN A 922 29.64 -14.39 -6.85
C GLN A 922 28.32 -15.19 -6.91
N ASP A 923 27.36 -14.91 -6.02
CA ASP A 923 26.01 -15.52 -6.04
C ASP A 923 25.07 -14.90 -7.11
N LEU A 924 25.47 -13.86 -7.85
CA LEU A 924 24.58 -13.05 -8.70
C LEU A 924 24.58 -13.37 -10.22
N GLY A 925 25.24 -14.42 -10.71
CA GLY A 925 25.20 -14.76 -12.15
C GLY A 925 26.00 -15.99 -12.57
N GLY A 926 25.44 -16.78 -13.50
CA GLY A 926 25.86 -18.15 -13.81
C GLY A 926 27.30 -18.37 -14.30
N ALA A 927 27.84 -19.55 -13.95
CA ALA A 927 29.01 -20.29 -14.48
C ALA A 927 30.36 -19.57 -14.66
N GLN A 928 30.48 -18.25 -14.51
CA GLN A 928 31.75 -17.53 -14.58
C GLN A 928 32.19 -17.10 -13.18
N LEU A 929 33.21 -17.79 -12.65
CA LEU A 929 33.94 -17.39 -11.45
C LEU A 929 34.53 -15.98 -11.66
N LEU A 930 33.93 -14.96 -11.03
CA LEU A 930 34.55 -13.65 -10.93
C LEU A 930 35.84 -13.77 -10.11
N HIS A 931 36.97 -13.29 -10.63
CA HIS A 931 38.22 -13.22 -9.88
C HIS A 931 38.08 -12.24 -8.69
N ALA A 932 38.84 -12.47 -7.62
CA ALA A 932 38.78 -11.67 -6.39
C ALA A 932 39.07 -10.16 -6.62
N GLU A 933 39.85 -9.81 -7.64
CA GLU A 933 40.17 -8.43 -8.01
C GLU A 933 38.97 -7.68 -8.61
N ASP A 934 38.15 -8.34 -9.43
CA ASP A 934 36.93 -7.76 -10.02
C ASP A 934 35.85 -7.52 -8.97
N LEU A 935 35.86 -8.31 -7.90
CA LEU A 935 34.95 -8.15 -6.79
C LEU A 935 35.28 -6.91 -5.94
N GLU A 936 36.54 -6.74 -5.56
CA GLU A 936 36.98 -5.55 -4.81
C GLU A 936 36.60 -4.28 -5.57
N ARG A 937 36.76 -4.29 -6.91
CA ARG A 937 36.33 -3.20 -7.78
C ARG A 937 34.82 -2.89 -7.70
N ARG A 938 33.97 -3.89 -7.45
CA ARG A 938 32.50 -3.74 -7.37
C ARG A 938 32.01 -3.26 -6.01
N ILE A 939 32.50 -3.84 -4.91
CA ILE A 939 31.96 -3.54 -3.56
C ILE A 939 32.71 -2.41 -2.86
N ARG A 940 34.02 -2.23 -3.12
CA ARG A 940 34.84 -1.23 -2.42
C ARG A 940 34.32 0.21 -2.60
N PRO A 941 33.86 0.65 -3.78
CA PRO A 941 33.29 1.99 -3.91
C PRO A 941 32.05 2.19 -3.04
N ALA A 942 31.21 1.18 -2.85
CA ALA A 942 30.03 1.25 -1.98
C ALA A 942 30.44 1.31 -0.50
N VAL A 943 31.33 0.40 -0.09
CA VAL A 943 31.89 0.33 1.26
C VAL A 943 32.54 1.66 1.68
N MET A 944 33.31 2.30 0.80
CA MET A 944 33.99 3.58 1.10
C MET A 944 33.07 4.81 1.07
N GLN A 945 31.84 4.66 0.60
CA GLN A 945 30.89 5.77 0.47
C GLN A 945 29.75 5.75 1.47
N ALA A 946 29.47 4.60 2.08
CA ALA A 946 28.55 4.50 3.20
C ALA A 946 29.14 5.17 4.46
N ASP A 947 28.27 5.53 5.40
CA ASP A 947 28.67 5.95 6.74
C ASP A 947 28.86 4.74 7.67
N ARG A 948 28.20 3.62 7.36
CA ARG A 948 28.34 2.34 8.06
C ARG A 948 28.16 1.17 7.12
N VAL A 949 28.91 0.10 7.36
CA VAL A 949 28.76 -1.17 6.65
C VAL A 949 28.27 -2.25 7.61
N LEU A 950 27.18 -2.92 7.25
CA LEU A 950 26.64 -4.06 7.97
C LEU A 950 27.01 -5.36 7.26
N VAL A 951 27.41 -6.37 8.04
CA VAL A 951 27.72 -7.71 7.54
C VAL A 951 27.09 -8.77 8.45
N ALA A 952 26.79 -9.94 7.90
CA ALA A 952 26.14 -11.01 8.65
C ALA A 952 27.10 -11.84 9.53
N THR A 953 28.42 -11.83 9.26
CA THR A 953 29.39 -12.72 9.92
C THR A 953 30.70 -11.99 10.28
N ALA A 954 31.42 -12.51 11.28
CA ALA A 954 32.73 -12.01 11.66
C ALA A 954 33.77 -12.15 10.53
N ALA A 955 33.72 -13.26 9.77
CA ALA A 955 34.60 -13.48 8.62
C ALA A 955 34.43 -12.39 7.54
N ALA A 956 33.19 -11.93 7.31
CA ALA A 956 32.94 -10.81 6.40
C ALA A 956 33.52 -9.50 6.93
N ALA A 957 33.38 -9.23 8.24
CA ALA A 957 33.95 -8.03 8.85
C ALA A 957 35.49 -8.01 8.78
N GLU A 958 36.14 -9.14 9.06
CA GLU A 958 37.59 -9.28 8.94
C GLU A 958 38.07 -9.00 7.51
N ARG A 959 37.33 -9.44 6.50
CA ARG A 959 37.70 -9.20 5.10
C ARG A 959 37.64 -7.72 4.70
N LEU A 960 36.71 -6.98 5.29
CA LEU A 960 36.53 -5.53 5.09
C LEU A 960 37.43 -4.69 6.00
N GLN A 961 38.23 -5.33 6.86
CA GLN A 961 39.13 -4.63 7.77
C GLN A 961 40.12 -3.75 6.98
N GLY A 962 40.15 -2.46 7.32
CA GLY A 962 40.98 -1.46 6.64
C GLY A 962 40.36 -0.85 5.38
N TRP A 963 39.15 -1.24 4.99
CA TRP A 963 38.38 -0.58 3.92
C TRP A 963 37.41 0.47 4.44
N HIS A 964 36.89 0.29 5.65
CA HIS A 964 35.93 1.18 6.30
C HIS A 964 36.12 1.18 7.82
N ASP A 965 35.83 2.31 8.47
CA ASP A 965 36.09 2.50 9.91
C ASP A 965 34.95 1.98 10.81
N ASP A 966 33.70 2.00 10.34
CA ASP A 966 32.51 1.47 11.04
C ASP A 966 31.93 0.26 10.30
N VAL A 967 32.49 -0.93 10.56
CA VAL A 967 31.97 -2.22 10.07
C VAL A 967 31.35 -2.96 11.25
N GLN A 968 30.04 -3.23 11.19
CA GLN A 968 29.30 -3.90 12.26
C GLN A 968 28.81 -5.28 11.85
N VAL A 969 29.11 -6.27 12.69
CA VAL A 969 28.55 -7.62 12.54
C VAL A 969 27.16 -7.62 13.15
N LEU A 970 26.16 -7.86 12.30
CA LEU A 970 24.77 -7.99 12.69
C LEU A 970 24.25 -9.29 12.13
N GLU A 971 24.24 -10.33 12.97
CA GLU A 971 23.90 -11.69 12.55
C GLU A 971 22.43 -11.82 12.13
N ASN A 972 22.18 -12.75 11.22
CA ASN A 972 20.81 -13.12 10.86
C ASN A 972 20.13 -13.82 12.05
N VAL A 973 18.86 -13.52 12.25
CA VAL A 973 18.04 -13.97 13.38
C VAL A 973 16.68 -14.41 12.87
N LEU A 974 15.97 -15.24 13.64
CA LEU A 974 14.66 -15.74 13.24
C LEU A 974 13.54 -14.78 13.65
N PRO A 975 12.44 -14.71 12.87
CA PRO A 975 11.23 -14.02 13.30
C PRO A 975 10.70 -14.56 14.64
N ALA A 976 10.02 -13.69 15.39
CA ALA A 976 9.34 -14.00 16.66
C ALA A 976 8.49 -15.29 16.62
N SER A 977 7.84 -15.56 15.48
CA SER A 977 6.96 -16.72 15.27
C SER A 977 7.66 -18.06 15.48
N TRP A 978 8.97 -18.15 15.21
CA TRP A 978 9.77 -19.36 15.39
C TRP A 978 9.92 -19.77 16.86
N GLY A 979 9.79 -18.83 17.79
CA GLY A 979 9.87 -19.11 19.22
C GLY A 979 8.75 -20.02 19.73
N ARG A 980 7.64 -20.12 18.99
CA ARG A 980 6.45 -20.91 19.40
C ARG A 980 6.39 -22.30 18.77
N LEU A 981 7.35 -22.63 17.90
CA LEU A 981 7.38 -23.92 17.21
C LEU A 981 7.77 -25.04 18.16
N GLN A 982 7.13 -26.20 17.96
CA GLN A 982 7.39 -27.42 18.72
C GLN A 982 7.32 -28.59 17.74
N GLY A 983 8.46 -29.21 17.43
CA GLY A 983 8.49 -30.46 16.68
C GLY A 983 8.18 -31.66 17.57
N GLY A 984 7.57 -32.69 17.00
CA GLY A 984 7.50 -34.01 17.62
C GLY A 984 8.86 -34.69 17.65
N ARG A 985 8.95 -35.79 18.41
CA ARG A 985 10.15 -36.64 18.51
C ARG A 985 9.72 -38.09 18.52
N ARG A 986 10.56 -39.00 18.02
CA ARG A 986 10.29 -40.44 18.03
C ARG A 986 8.98 -40.82 17.34
N ALA A 987 8.66 -40.18 16.23
CA ALA A 987 7.42 -40.41 15.50
C ALA A 987 7.34 -41.81 14.81
N GLY A 988 8.46 -42.55 14.75
CA GLY A 988 8.52 -43.89 14.13
C GLY A 988 9.48 -44.85 14.83
N GLU A 989 9.53 -46.09 14.32
CA GLU A 989 10.40 -47.16 14.84
C GLU A 989 11.90 -46.83 14.64
N LYS A 990 12.26 -46.26 13.48
CA LYS A 990 13.62 -45.78 13.20
C LYS A 990 13.73 -44.29 13.53
N PRO A 991 14.90 -43.82 13.99
CA PRO A 991 15.16 -42.40 14.14
C PRO A 991 15.03 -41.65 12.81
N ARG A 992 14.33 -40.52 12.83
CA ARG A 992 14.12 -39.68 11.65
C ARG A 992 15.27 -38.69 11.51
N VAL A 993 16.02 -38.76 10.42
CA VAL A 993 17.17 -37.90 10.16
C VAL A 993 16.95 -37.15 8.85
N GLY A 994 17.13 -35.84 8.86
CA GLY A 994 16.76 -35.03 7.70
C GLY A 994 17.50 -33.73 7.55
N TRP A 995 17.29 -33.07 6.42
CA TRP A 995 17.86 -31.74 6.13
C TRP A 995 16.89 -30.88 5.33
N LEU A 996 17.08 -29.57 5.40
CA LEU A 996 16.47 -28.61 4.50
C LEU A 996 17.29 -28.55 3.20
N GLY A 997 16.62 -28.64 2.04
CA GLY A 997 17.23 -28.63 0.72
C GLY A 997 18.20 -27.46 0.52
N CYS A 998 19.37 -27.75 -0.07
CA CYS A 998 20.43 -26.76 -0.28
C CYS A 998 21.45 -27.20 -1.34
N ARG A 999 22.26 -26.25 -1.81
CA ARG A 999 23.34 -26.49 -2.80
C ARG A 999 24.43 -27.46 -2.32
N ASP A 1000 24.67 -27.49 -1.01
CA ASP A 1000 25.74 -28.27 -0.40
C ASP A 1000 25.29 -29.67 0.05
N ALA A 1001 24.04 -30.07 -0.27
CA ALA A 1001 23.52 -31.40 0.05
C ALA A 1001 24.33 -32.55 -0.60
N HIS A 1002 25.11 -32.25 -1.65
CA HIS A 1002 26.01 -33.22 -2.28
C HIS A 1002 27.07 -33.77 -1.30
N LEU A 1003 27.39 -33.05 -0.23
CA LEU A 1003 28.30 -33.53 0.84
C LEU A 1003 27.75 -34.77 1.56
N LEU A 1004 26.45 -35.03 1.48
CA LEU A 1004 25.79 -36.19 2.09
C LEU A 1004 25.73 -37.41 1.15
N ALA A 1005 26.23 -37.31 -0.08
CA ALA A 1005 26.12 -38.34 -1.12
C ALA A 1005 26.71 -39.70 -0.71
N GLU A 1006 27.79 -39.71 0.06
CA GLU A 1006 28.42 -40.93 0.56
C GLU A 1006 27.90 -41.35 1.95
N VAL A 1007 27.22 -40.46 2.67
CA VAL A 1007 26.71 -40.69 4.03
C VAL A 1007 25.36 -41.40 3.99
N VAL A 1008 24.43 -40.88 3.19
CA VAL A 1008 23.04 -41.35 3.13
C VAL A 1008 22.94 -42.84 2.75
N PRO A 1009 23.65 -43.36 1.72
CA PRO A 1009 23.58 -44.77 1.36
C PRO A 1009 24.11 -45.70 2.46
N VAL A 1010 25.15 -45.29 3.19
CA VAL A 1010 25.79 -46.10 4.24
C VAL A 1010 24.85 -46.33 5.42
N LEU A 1011 24.01 -45.34 5.74
CA LEU A 1011 23.12 -45.37 6.91
C LEU A 1011 21.64 -45.59 6.54
N ALA A 1012 21.30 -45.84 5.27
CA ALA A 1012 19.92 -46.03 4.81
C ALA A 1012 19.17 -47.18 5.52
N GLY A 1013 19.90 -48.15 6.07
CA GLY A 1013 19.32 -49.22 6.89
C GLY A 1013 19.04 -48.82 8.35
N GLU A 1014 19.72 -47.78 8.86
CA GLU A 1014 19.77 -47.42 10.28
C GLU A 1014 18.78 -46.30 10.65
N VAL A 1015 18.39 -45.44 9.69
CA VAL A 1015 17.53 -44.26 9.92
C VAL A 1015 16.48 -44.09 8.83
N ASP A 1016 15.45 -43.29 9.11
CA ASP A 1016 14.48 -42.83 8.11
C ASP A 1016 14.90 -41.44 7.60
N TRP A 1017 15.29 -41.37 6.33
CA TRP A 1017 15.74 -40.13 5.69
C TRP A 1017 14.56 -39.26 5.25
N VAL A 1018 14.52 -38.01 5.72
CA VAL A 1018 13.43 -37.05 5.45
C VAL A 1018 14.01 -35.75 4.91
N VAL A 1019 13.51 -35.27 3.78
CA VAL A 1019 14.00 -34.01 3.16
C VAL A 1019 12.84 -33.07 2.90
N LEU A 1020 13.04 -31.78 3.19
CA LEU A 1020 12.14 -30.70 2.79
C LEU A 1020 12.86 -29.78 1.79
N GLY A 1021 12.38 -29.71 0.55
CA GLY A 1021 12.98 -28.94 -0.54
C GLY A 1021 13.85 -29.78 -1.48
N ASP A 1022 14.81 -29.13 -2.15
CA ASP A 1022 15.63 -29.76 -3.18
C ASP A 1022 16.55 -30.86 -2.64
N CYS A 1023 16.63 -31.97 -3.39
CA CYS A 1023 17.47 -33.12 -3.08
C CYS A 1023 18.25 -33.57 -4.32
N PRO A 1024 19.57 -33.85 -4.21
CA PRO A 1024 20.34 -34.46 -5.29
C PRO A 1024 19.69 -35.76 -5.78
N ALA A 1025 19.62 -35.95 -7.11
CA ALA A 1025 18.98 -37.12 -7.73
C ALA A 1025 19.58 -38.46 -7.26
N SER A 1026 20.88 -38.47 -6.92
CA SER A 1026 21.57 -39.64 -6.39
C SER A 1026 21.07 -40.10 -5.02
N LEU A 1027 20.42 -39.22 -4.25
CA LEU A 1027 19.96 -39.49 -2.89
C LEU A 1027 18.48 -39.89 -2.82
N LEU A 1028 17.68 -39.54 -3.83
CA LEU A 1028 16.24 -39.85 -3.89
C LEU A 1028 15.89 -41.33 -3.60
N PRO A 1029 16.64 -42.35 -4.09
CA PRO A 1029 16.30 -43.75 -3.83
C PRO A 1029 16.37 -44.17 -2.35
N TYR A 1030 17.02 -43.39 -1.49
CA TYR A 1030 17.22 -43.71 -0.08
C TYR A 1030 16.27 -42.96 0.85
N LEU A 1031 15.49 -42.01 0.33
CA LEU A 1031 14.59 -41.20 1.13
C LEU A 1031 13.35 -41.99 1.55
N LYS A 1032 12.98 -41.88 2.83
CA LYS A 1032 11.70 -42.33 3.34
C LYS A 1032 10.60 -41.35 2.97
N GLU A 1033 10.90 -40.05 3.08
CA GLU A 1033 10.00 -38.94 2.78
C GLU A 1033 10.75 -37.82 2.05
N HIS A 1034 10.12 -37.28 1.01
CA HIS A 1034 10.58 -36.10 0.29
C HIS A 1034 9.43 -35.12 0.16
N HIS A 1035 9.56 -33.96 0.81
CA HIS A 1035 8.59 -32.89 0.83
C HIS A 1035 9.05 -31.78 -0.10
N HIS A 1036 8.13 -31.23 -0.89
CA HIS A 1036 8.43 -30.10 -1.79
C HIS A 1036 8.82 -28.85 -1.00
N ALA A 1037 9.59 -27.96 -1.65
CA ALA A 1037 9.85 -26.63 -1.10
C ALA A 1037 8.53 -25.91 -0.77
N VAL A 1038 8.55 -25.14 0.32
CA VAL A 1038 7.43 -24.35 0.81
C VAL A 1038 7.82 -22.88 0.87
N ASP A 1039 6.83 -22.00 0.86
CA ASP A 1039 7.06 -20.58 1.06
C ASP A 1039 7.66 -20.28 2.44
N ALA A 1040 8.29 -19.11 2.56
CA ALA A 1040 9.00 -18.71 3.77
C ALA A 1040 8.09 -18.61 5.02
N GLN A 1041 6.81 -18.24 4.86
CA GLN A 1041 5.88 -18.09 5.99
C GLN A 1041 5.47 -19.46 6.55
N SER A 1042 5.30 -20.45 5.68
CA SER A 1042 4.93 -21.81 6.06
C SER A 1042 6.12 -22.68 6.47
N LEU A 1043 7.35 -22.25 6.17
CA LEU A 1043 8.57 -23.05 6.38
C LEU A 1043 8.72 -23.55 7.82
N GLY A 1044 8.57 -22.68 8.82
CA GLY A 1044 8.76 -23.06 10.22
C GLY A 1044 7.79 -24.16 10.69
N ALA A 1045 6.51 -24.04 10.33
CA ALA A 1045 5.49 -25.03 10.66
C ALA A 1045 5.73 -26.37 9.96
N ASN A 1046 6.07 -26.34 8.66
CA ASN A 1046 6.37 -27.56 7.90
C ASN A 1046 7.64 -28.25 8.40
N LEU A 1047 8.68 -27.48 8.72
CA LEU A 1047 9.93 -28.01 9.25
C LEU A 1047 9.74 -28.67 10.62
N ALA A 1048 8.92 -28.07 11.49
CA ALA A 1048 8.56 -28.65 12.78
C ALA A 1048 7.76 -29.94 12.63
N ALA A 1049 6.85 -30.01 11.65
CA ALA A 1049 5.99 -31.17 11.37
C ALA A 1049 6.71 -32.39 10.78
N LEU A 1050 7.99 -32.27 10.41
CA LEU A 1050 8.80 -33.40 9.94
C LEU A 1050 9.16 -34.38 11.07
N ASP A 1051 9.03 -33.95 12.34
CA ASP A 1051 9.34 -34.72 13.54
C ASP A 1051 10.75 -35.36 13.51
N LEU A 1052 11.75 -34.60 13.04
CA LEU A 1052 13.13 -35.08 12.96
C LEU A 1052 13.73 -35.27 14.36
N ASP A 1053 14.39 -36.40 14.57
CA ASP A 1053 15.22 -36.61 15.76
C ASP A 1053 16.59 -35.90 15.60
N ILE A 1054 17.15 -35.93 14.39
CA ILE A 1054 18.45 -35.33 14.04
C ILE A 1054 18.31 -34.53 12.73
N ALA A 1055 18.81 -33.30 12.74
CA ALA A 1055 18.93 -32.45 11.57
C ALA A 1055 20.37 -32.38 11.08
N LEU A 1056 20.59 -32.60 9.78
CA LEU A 1056 21.89 -32.43 9.12
C LEU A 1056 21.90 -31.09 8.39
N VAL A 1057 22.94 -30.29 8.64
CA VAL A 1057 23.11 -28.99 7.98
C VAL A 1057 24.49 -28.94 7.28
N PRO A 1058 24.58 -29.46 6.04
CA PRO A 1058 25.83 -29.45 5.28
C PRO A 1058 26.11 -28.08 4.68
N MET A 1059 27.38 -27.68 4.67
CA MET A 1059 27.89 -26.46 4.05
C MET A 1059 29.36 -26.63 3.63
N ALA A 1060 29.68 -26.32 2.38
CA ALA A 1060 31.04 -26.38 1.86
C ALA A 1060 31.92 -25.24 2.41
N GLU A 1061 33.24 -25.47 2.51
CA GLU A 1061 34.17 -24.41 2.92
C GLU A 1061 34.47 -23.52 1.70
N SER A 1062 33.91 -22.31 1.69
CA SER A 1062 34.10 -21.31 0.64
C SER A 1062 33.92 -19.90 1.20
N GLU A 1063 34.49 -18.89 0.52
CA GLU A 1063 34.27 -17.48 0.91
C GLU A 1063 32.79 -17.10 0.86
N VAL A 1064 32.06 -17.58 -0.15
CA VAL A 1064 30.62 -17.34 -0.29
C VAL A 1064 29.85 -17.82 0.94
N ASN A 1065 30.13 -19.05 1.40
CA ASN A 1065 29.49 -19.62 2.57
C ASN A 1065 29.91 -18.90 3.86
N ALA A 1066 31.17 -18.47 3.98
CA ALA A 1066 31.66 -17.70 5.12
C ALA A 1066 30.96 -16.34 5.31
N PHE A 1067 30.44 -15.75 4.22
CA PHE A 1067 29.71 -14.48 4.24
C PHE A 1067 28.19 -14.64 4.44
N SER A 1068 27.66 -15.85 4.27
CA SER A 1068 26.21 -16.08 4.13
C SER A 1068 25.37 -15.77 5.37
N GLY A 1069 25.91 -15.96 6.58
CA GLY A 1069 25.12 -15.85 7.82
C GLY A 1069 23.93 -16.82 7.83
N ASP A 1070 24.11 -18.04 7.32
CA ASP A 1070 23.04 -19.01 7.10
C ASP A 1070 22.30 -19.38 8.40
N VAL A 1071 20.97 -19.28 8.37
CA VAL A 1071 20.10 -19.48 9.53
C VAL A 1071 19.58 -20.91 9.70
N ARG A 1072 19.93 -21.87 8.83
CA ARG A 1072 19.36 -23.23 8.87
C ARG A 1072 19.63 -23.95 10.19
N VAL A 1073 20.79 -23.70 10.81
CA VAL A 1073 21.07 -24.24 12.16
C VAL A 1073 20.09 -23.68 13.20
N LEU A 1074 19.73 -22.39 13.11
CA LEU A 1074 18.74 -21.76 13.97
C LEU A 1074 17.35 -22.33 13.69
N GLN A 1075 16.98 -22.51 12.42
CA GLN A 1075 15.68 -23.04 12.02
C GLN A 1075 15.43 -24.44 12.58
N HIS A 1076 16.40 -25.34 12.42
CA HIS A 1076 16.31 -26.70 12.98
C HIS A 1076 16.33 -26.69 14.52
N ALA A 1077 17.20 -25.87 15.12
CA ALA A 1077 17.25 -25.71 16.58
C ALA A 1077 15.93 -25.17 17.15
N ALA A 1078 15.27 -24.22 16.49
CA ALA A 1078 13.97 -23.67 16.89
C ALA A 1078 12.87 -24.74 16.92
N CYS A 1079 12.95 -25.74 16.05
CA CYS A 1079 12.04 -26.89 16.03
C CYS A 1079 12.36 -27.93 17.12
N GLY A 1080 13.44 -27.76 17.88
CA GLY A 1080 13.87 -28.71 18.93
C GLY A 1080 14.57 -29.96 18.39
N GLN A 1081 15.08 -29.89 17.16
CA GLN A 1081 15.78 -30.98 16.47
C GLN A 1081 17.28 -30.88 16.78
N SER A 1082 17.91 -32.02 17.09
CA SER A 1082 19.35 -32.02 17.39
C SER A 1082 20.16 -31.78 16.13
N VAL A 1083 21.01 -30.75 16.12
CA VAL A 1083 21.72 -30.32 14.90
C VAL A 1083 23.14 -30.90 14.81
N ILE A 1084 23.43 -31.57 13.69
CA ILE A 1084 24.78 -31.92 13.23
C ILE A 1084 25.09 -31.06 11.99
N CYS A 1085 26.18 -30.31 12.01
CA CYS A 1085 26.51 -29.37 10.93
C CYS A 1085 27.98 -29.42 10.52
N SER A 1086 28.28 -28.92 9.32
CA SER A 1086 29.65 -28.71 8.86
C SER A 1086 30.42 -27.78 9.80
N ARG A 1087 31.71 -28.05 10.00
CA ARG A 1087 32.64 -27.18 10.75
C ARG A 1087 33.20 -26.11 9.81
N VAL A 1088 32.38 -25.11 9.49
CA VAL A 1088 32.74 -23.96 8.67
C VAL A 1088 32.33 -22.66 9.35
N ALA A 1089 33.00 -21.56 9.02
CA ALA A 1089 32.50 -20.22 9.31
C ALA A 1089 31.32 -19.94 8.35
N GLY A 1090 30.24 -19.32 8.83
CA GLY A 1090 29.11 -18.96 7.97
C GLY A 1090 27.72 -19.15 8.58
N PHE A 1091 27.59 -19.99 9.62
CA PHE A 1091 26.31 -20.20 10.30
C PHE A 1091 26.00 -19.11 11.32
N ALA A 1092 24.79 -18.54 11.26
CA ALA A 1092 24.29 -17.66 12.32
C ALA A 1092 24.16 -18.44 13.64
N GLY A 1093 24.72 -17.89 14.72
CA GLY A 1093 24.75 -18.56 16.02
C GLY A 1093 25.65 -19.79 16.09
N GLY A 1094 26.39 -20.12 15.02
CA GLY A 1094 27.25 -21.30 14.98
C GLY A 1094 28.16 -21.40 16.20
N ASP A 1095 28.86 -20.32 16.56
CA ASP A 1095 29.88 -20.27 17.61
C ASP A 1095 29.33 -20.20 19.04
N THR A 1096 28.02 -19.97 19.19
CA THR A 1096 27.36 -19.89 20.49
C THR A 1096 26.50 -21.12 20.77
N LEU A 1097 25.85 -21.68 19.76
CA LEU A 1097 25.00 -22.86 19.89
C LEU A 1097 25.82 -24.11 20.23
N PRO A 1098 25.32 -24.96 21.16
CA PRO A 1098 25.95 -26.25 21.42
C PRO A 1098 25.65 -27.20 20.26
N LEU A 1099 26.40 -27.07 19.15
CA LEU A 1099 26.21 -27.83 17.90
C LEU A 1099 27.20 -29.00 17.78
N SER A 1100 26.76 -30.11 17.18
CA SER A 1100 27.63 -31.23 16.81
C SER A 1100 28.32 -30.95 15.47
N ARG A 1101 29.55 -30.42 15.51
CA ARG A 1101 30.29 -29.98 14.32
C ARG A 1101 31.24 -31.03 13.76
N VAL A 1102 31.11 -31.35 12.47
CA VAL A 1102 31.92 -32.35 11.77
C VAL A 1102 32.74 -31.76 10.62
N SER A 1103 33.85 -32.40 10.24
CA SER A 1103 34.51 -32.04 8.98
C SER A 1103 33.64 -32.48 7.80
N ASN A 1104 33.87 -31.90 6.62
CA ASN A 1104 33.15 -32.27 5.39
C ASN A 1104 33.59 -33.62 4.80
N GLN A 1105 34.16 -34.52 5.62
CA GLN A 1105 34.46 -35.90 5.25
C GLN A 1105 33.30 -36.83 5.65
N ALA A 1106 32.90 -37.73 4.76
CA ALA A 1106 31.76 -38.63 4.99
C ALA A 1106 31.91 -39.49 6.26
N CYS A 1107 33.13 -39.91 6.60
CA CYS A 1107 33.40 -40.71 7.80
C CYS A 1107 33.06 -39.97 9.12
N ASP A 1108 33.26 -38.66 9.18
CA ASP A 1108 32.96 -37.87 10.36
C ASP A 1108 31.46 -37.64 10.53
N TRP A 1109 30.73 -37.40 9.43
CA TRP A 1109 29.28 -37.36 9.41
C TRP A 1109 28.68 -38.68 9.90
N ILE A 1110 29.13 -39.81 9.35
CA ILE A 1110 28.67 -41.14 9.75
C ILE A 1110 28.91 -41.39 11.24
N ARG A 1111 30.11 -41.03 11.73
CA ARG A 1111 30.46 -41.19 13.15
C ARG A 1111 29.57 -40.34 14.05
N ALA A 1112 29.35 -39.08 13.71
CA ALA A 1112 28.51 -38.18 14.50
C ALA A 1112 27.06 -38.66 14.52
N ILE A 1113 26.50 -39.07 13.39
CA ILE A 1113 25.13 -39.61 13.33
C ILE A 1113 25.01 -40.82 14.25
N ARG A 1114 25.92 -41.81 14.14
CA ARG A 1114 25.88 -43.01 15.00
C ARG A 1114 25.98 -42.69 16.49
N LEU A 1115 26.82 -41.73 16.90
CA LEU A 1115 26.89 -41.29 18.29
C LEU A 1115 25.54 -40.74 18.81
N HIS A 1116 24.82 -39.97 17.99
CA HIS A 1116 23.48 -39.49 18.34
C HIS A 1116 22.43 -40.60 18.36
N LEU A 1117 22.60 -41.65 17.54
CA LEU A 1117 21.71 -42.82 17.52
C LEU A 1117 21.95 -43.75 18.73
N GLU A 1118 23.19 -43.82 19.24
CA GLU A 1118 23.56 -44.60 20.43
C GLU A 1118 22.92 -44.05 21.72
N ASP A 1119 22.89 -42.72 21.89
CA ASP A 1119 22.26 -42.04 23.04
C ASP A 1119 21.21 -41.02 22.58
N ARG A 1120 20.00 -41.53 22.33
CA ARG A 1120 18.86 -40.74 21.86
C ARG A 1120 18.34 -39.77 22.91
N ASP A 1121 18.52 -40.05 24.20
CA ASP A 1121 18.08 -39.16 25.28
C ASP A 1121 19.01 -37.94 25.37
N ALA A 1122 20.33 -38.16 25.29
CA ALA A 1122 21.31 -37.08 25.21
C ALA A 1122 21.11 -36.22 23.94
N SER A 1123 20.83 -36.85 22.79
CA SER A 1123 20.52 -36.15 21.54
C SER A 1123 19.28 -35.26 21.68
N ALA A 1124 18.19 -35.78 22.27
CA ALA A 1124 16.98 -35.01 22.53
C ALA A 1124 17.19 -33.86 23.54
N ALA A 1125 17.99 -34.09 24.58
CA ALA A 1125 18.37 -33.06 25.53
C ALA A 1125 19.17 -31.94 24.85
N LEU A 1126 20.10 -32.28 23.96
CA LEU A 1126 20.85 -31.32 23.15
C LEU A 1126 19.93 -30.47 22.27
N GLY A 1127 19.00 -31.09 21.53
CA GLY A 1127 18.01 -30.37 20.73
C GLY A 1127 17.12 -29.44 21.57
N SER A 1128 16.77 -29.85 22.79
CA SER A 1128 16.00 -29.01 23.73
C SER A 1128 16.83 -27.82 24.24
N ALA A 1129 18.11 -28.01 24.52
CA ALA A 1129 19.02 -26.94 24.93
C ALA A 1129 19.25 -25.93 23.80
N GLN A 1130 19.44 -26.42 22.57
CA GLN A 1130 19.55 -25.60 21.36
C GLN A 1130 18.27 -24.74 21.17
N GLN A 1131 17.09 -25.35 21.27
CA GLN A 1131 15.81 -24.64 21.16
C GLN A 1131 15.62 -23.56 22.23
N ALA A 1132 15.95 -23.89 23.49
CA ALA A 1132 15.85 -22.95 24.59
C ALA A 1132 16.70 -21.70 24.34
N MET A 1133 17.93 -21.88 23.83
CA MET A 1133 18.82 -20.76 23.54
C MET A 1133 18.37 -19.96 22.31
N VAL A 1134 17.80 -20.61 21.29
CA VAL A 1134 17.20 -19.87 20.17
C VAL A 1134 16.06 -18.98 20.66
N ARG A 1135 15.18 -19.50 21.52
CA ARG A 1135 14.05 -18.75 22.09
C ARG A 1135 14.48 -17.58 22.96
N SER A 1136 15.62 -17.66 23.64
CA SER A 1136 16.12 -16.55 24.47
C SER A 1136 16.86 -15.49 23.67
N ASP A 1137 17.70 -15.87 22.71
CA ASP A 1137 18.77 -14.99 22.21
C ASP A 1137 18.79 -14.78 20.67
N TRP A 1138 17.99 -15.54 19.91
CA TRP A 1138 18.07 -15.59 18.44
C TRP A 1138 16.75 -15.27 17.72
N LEU A 1139 15.78 -14.69 18.44
CA LEU A 1139 14.54 -14.16 17.86
C LEU A 1139 14.65 -12.64 17.62
N LEU A 1140 13.92 -12.12 16.64
CA LEU A 1140 13.76 -10.70 16.32
C LEU A 1140 12.93 -9.94 17.38
N GLU A 1141 13.31 -10.06 18.64
CA GLU A 1141 12.66 -9.41 19.78
C GLU A 1141 13.73 -8.87 20.74
N GLY A 1142 13.30 -8.02 21.70
CA GLY A 1142 14.16 -7.54 22.78
C GLY A 1142 15.47 -6.89 22.29
N GLN A 1143 16.61 -7.37 22.78
CA GLN A 1143 17.92 -6.77 22.51
C GLN A 1143 18.37 -6.92 21.06
N ARG A 1144 17.99 -8.00 20.35
CA ARG A 1144 18.36 -8.20 18.94
C ARG A 1144 17.61 -7.23 18.04
N LEU A 1145 16.32 -6.99 18.30
CA LEU A 1145 15.55 -5.97 17.59
C LEU A 1145 16.13 -4.57 17.84
N GLU A 1146 16.55 -4.25 19.06
CA GLU A 1146 17.21 -2.98 19.37
C GLU A 1146 18.61 -2.86 18.75
N ALA A 1147 19.34 -3.97 18.57
CA ALA A 1147 20.59 -3.97 17.82
C ALA A 1147 20.37 -3.59 16.36
N TRP A 1148 19.34 -4.17 15.71
CA TRP A 1148 18.93 -3.76 14.36
C TRP A 1148 18.58 -2.28 14.27
N ARG A 1149 17.79 -1.77 15.23
CA ARG A 1149 17.45 -0.34 15.30
C ARG A 1149 18.70 0.55 15.37
N ARG A 1150 19.65 0.24 16.25
CA ARG A 1150 20.89 1.03 16.40
C ARG A 1150 21.79 0.92 15.18
N ALA A 1151 21.84 -0.24 14.54
CA ALA A 1151 22.68 -0.47 13.37
C ALA A 1151 22.25 0.35 12.16
N VAL A 1152 20.93 0.54 11.95
CA VAL A 1152 20.40 1.27 10.80
C VAL A 1152 20.27 2.79 11.02
N LEU A 1153 20.55 3.28 12.23
CA LEU A 1153 20.46 4.70 12.59
C LEU A 1153 21.84 5.27 12.94
N ALA A 1154 21.96 6.60 12.83
CA ALA A 1154 23.08 7.33 13.43
C ALA A 1154 23.09 7.13 14.96
N GLY A 1155 24.30 6.96 15.51
CA GLY A 1155 24.53 6.62 16.93
C GLY A 1155 24.26 7.75 17.92
#